data_AF-A0A5M6A1R5-F1
#
_entry.id   AF-A0A5M6A1R5-F1
#
_cell.length_a   1.000
_cell.length_b   1.000
_cell.length_c   1.000
_cell.angle_alpha   90.00
_cell.angle_beta   90.00
_cell.angle_gamma   90.00
#
_symmetry.space_group_name_H-M   'P 1'
#
loop_
_entity.id
_entity.type
_entity.pdbx_description
1 polymer ?
#
loop_
_entity_poly.entity_id
_entity_poly.type
_entity_poly.pdbx_seq_one_letter_code
_entity_poly.pdbx_strand_id
1 'polypeptide(L)'
;MQSNIPRAAIHVGKDKKSFSAQVGNEAERRGWDENVYRLKNADKDKNNHYNFSRKNLNFEIVRGGKFVPLGSNPIPLHDRIQMRLDELDFKPYMDARHPDQVSKNSPNCTVGMIFSGDHDVLYNLAFGNQKIDTANPDADHSHIVLQQGIYQWAKDTYDFACRKWGEENIISFAVHCDETSIHAHVQTIPVEKVKKRGRIGSKYVNKNNPDIVLSTKEWRALPKEDRDNYTKQTASKDFVERVSYAKVWGETRKAKSEYLSQIHTDYHNEVGCKYGLARGIPYNELSEEEKRGRRHKNKVVLEAERQAKAALDKVEKYAVLATIDKQELTFPLLNIKTSVQEAMDAVKKELAIPIPALIGQKTWREERTININDAIKALIAAINTERDKQNNGIRASVNKTYTYYMQQLNKLIIENKALQNENEALKAENAKVKQHISQLDENAVRRVTAQKDAVIESLNKQLVSKNEDITKLKTDYNTLWDKYKILVLQWNDLTRQPEIIEAVKRVEERKKEEAAAKREEQAKQSRYQDIIDRFINEGYDALKSFSKTGRIDFIEKEANAIYYGIMATASKYNLPLDSAKRVEAATDKFLGGMVWDDCSNFRKECVISWTKIFATKGVVYTEPLCQNLLAFVDHMSCSADTYVSLSGSNGCADQLTNWDGTQKVGLGTPAKRKAQKR
;
A
#
# COMPACT_ATOMS: atom_id res chain seq x y z
N MET A 1 -43.99 -20.42 -8.20
CA MET A 1 -43.05 -19.59 -7.42
C MET A 1 -42.40 -18.61 -8.39
N GLN A 2 -42.57 -17.29 -8.20
CA GLN A 2 -41.82 -16.32 -9.01
C GLN A 2 -40.33 -16.49 -8.71
N SER A 3 -39.52 -16.70 -9.75
CA SER A 3 -38.06 -16.73 -9.68
C SER A 3 -37.54 -15.52 -8.90
N ASN A 4 -36.65 -15.74 -7.93
CA ASN A 4 -35.98 -14.66 -7.20
C ASN A 4 -35.26 -13.76 -8.20
N ILE A 5 -35.80 -12.56 -8.47
CA ILE A 5 -35.17 -11.58 -9.36
C ILE A 5 -33.99 -10.97 -8.59
N PRO A 6 -32.75 -11.02 -9.12
CA PRO A 6 -31.59 -10.36 -8.50
C PRO A 6 -31.81 -8.86 -8.37
N ARG A 7 -31.50 -8.26 -7.22
CA ARG A 7 -31.79 -6.85 -6.94
C ARG A 7 -30.60 -6.10 -6.36
N ALA A 8 -30.49 -4.83 -6.72
CA ALA A 8 -29.57 -3.89 -6.12
C ALA A 8 -30.02 -3.53 -4.69
N ALA A 9 -29.07 -3.35 -3.80
CA ALA A 9 -29.30 -2.99 -2.40
C ALA A 9 -28.52 -1.73 -2.03
N ILE A 10 -29.22 -0.78 -1.41
CA ILE A 10 -28.61 0.38 -0.76
C ILE A 10 -29.14 0.40 0.66
N HIS A 11 -28.23 0.45 1.63
CA HIS A 11 -28.56 0.64 3.02
C HIS A 11 -27.95 1.95 3.50
N VAL A 12 -28.79 2.92 3.80
CA VAL A 12 -28.35 4.18 4.42
C VAL A 12 -28.39 3.99 5.93
N GLY A 13 -27.22 4.04 6.56
CA GLY A 13 -27.06 3.87 8.00
C GLY A 13 -27.74 4.99 8.78
N LYS A 14 -27.81 4.83 10.11
CA LYS A 14 -28.30 5.90 10.98
C LYS A 14 -27.47 7.16 10.80
N ASP A 15 -28.15 8.28 10.76
CA ASP A 15 -27.57 9.61 10.75
C ASP A 15 -26.72 9.83 12.01
N LYS A 16 -25.50 10.33 11.83
CA LYS A 16 -24.52 10.46 12.92
C LYS A 16 -24.12 11.91 13.15
N LYS A 17 -24.03 12.26 14.43
CA LYS A 17 -23.55 13.56 14.95
C LYS A 17 -22.04 13.57 15.22
N SER A 18 -21.45 12.39 15.25
CA SER A 18 -20.02 12.16 15.44
C SER A 18 -19.61 10.83 14.79
N PHE A 19 -18.32 10.67 14.53
CA PHE A 19 -17.78 9.44 13.96
C PHE A 19 -16.59 8.99 14.81
N SER A 20 -16.66 7.78 15.37
CA SER A 20 -15.64 7.28 16.28
C SER A 20 -14.50 6.58 15.54
N ALA A 21 -13.30 6.63 16.13
CA ALA A 21 -12.13 5.92 15.63
C ALA A 21 -12.38 4.40 15.47
N GLN A 22 -13.10 3.79 16.41
CA GLN A 22 -13.44 2.36 16.34
C GLN A 22 -14.23 2.01 15.07
N VAL A 23 -15.24 2.81 14.72
CA VAL A 23 -16.05 2.58 13.52
C VAL A 23 -15.21 2.78 12.26
N GLY A 24 -14.34 3.79 12.26
CA GLY A 24 -13.40 4.02 11.15
C GLY A 24 -12.42 2.86 10.95
N ASN A 25 -11.81 2.39 12.03
CA ASN A 25 -10.83 1.30 11.97
C ASN A 25 -11.48 -0.03 11.52
N GLU A 26 -12.74 -0.29 11.92
CA GLU A 26 -13.49 -1.46 11.46
C GLU A 26 -13.82 -1.37 9.96
N ALA A 27 -14.27 -0.22 9.47
CA ALA A 27 -14.55 -0.01 8.04
C ALA A 27 -13.29 -0.08 7.16
N GLU A 28 -12.12 0.32 7.66
CA GLU A 28 -10.86 0.27 6.92
C GLU A 28 -10.09 -1.05 7.14
N ARG A 29 -10.60 -1.95 7.99
CA ARG A 29 -9.84 -3.10 8.54
C ARG A 29 -8.46 -2.69 9.07
N ARG A 30 -8.35 -1.46 9.57
CA ARG A 30 -7.10 -0.85 10.02
C ARG A 30 -6.61 -1.53 11.29
N GLY A 31 -5.39 -2.05 11.25
CA GLY A 31 -4.78 -2.76 12.38
C GLY A 31 -5.38 -4.13 12.68
N TRP A 32 -6.21 -4.69 11.79
CA TRP A 32 -6.73 -6.05 11.95
C TRP A 32 -5.67 -7.06 11.55
N ASP A 33 -5.31 -7.97 12.45
CA ASP A 33 -4.55 -9.17 12.16
C ASP A 33 -5.48 -10.40 12.11
N GLU A 34 -4.92 -11.59 11.89
CA GLU A 34 -5.67 -12.85 11.86
C GLU A 34 -6.42 -13.11 13.17
N ASN A 35 -5.83 -12.74 14.32
CA ASN A 35 -6.46 -12.89 15.62
C ASN A 35 -7.72 -12.02 15.74
N VAL A 36 -7.69 -10.79 15.24
CA VAL A 36 -8.86 -9.90 15.23
C VAL A 36 -9.98 -10.49 14.36
N TYR A 37 -9.67 -11.06 13.20
CA TYR A 37 -10.67 -11.76 12.36
C TYR A 37 -11.31 -12.92 13.13
N ARG A 38 -10.50 -13.78 13.74
CA ARG A 38 -10.97 -14.93 14.55
C ARG A 38 -11.87 -14.48 15.71
N LEU A 39 -11.45 -13.46 16.46
CA LEU A 39 -12.23 -12.91 17.58
C LEU A 39 -13.56 -12.31 17.11
N LYS A 40 -13.56 -11.62 15.96
CA LYS A 40 -14.77 -11.03 15.37
C LYS A 40 -15.74 -12.10 14.86
N ASN A 41 -15.25 -13.24 14.36
CA ASN A 41 -16.06 -14.38 13.96
C ASN A 41 -16.58 -15.19 15.16
N ALA A 42 -15.83 -15.24 16.27
CA ALA A 42 -16.24 -15.93 17.49
C ALA A 42 -17.45 -15.28 18.21
N ASP A 43 -17.75 -14.01 17.90
CA ASP A 43 -18.92 -13.29 18.39
C ASP A 43 -20.21 -13.84 17.74
N LYS A 44 -20.81 -14.85 18.39
CA LYS A 44 -22.01 -15.56 17.91
C LYS A 44 -23.22 -14.65 17.75
N ASP A 45 -23.31 -13.56 18.52
CA ASP A 45 -24.42 -12.60 18.41
C ASP A 45 -24.32 -11.81 17.11
N LYS A 46 -23.10 -11.55 16.64
CA LYS A 46 -22.85 -10.82 15.39
C LYS A 46 -22.76 -11.71 14.17
N ASN A 47 -22.59 -13.03 14.32
CA ASN A 47 -22.55 -14.02 13.25
C ASN A 47 -21.76 -13.52 12.01
N ASN A 48 -20.51 -13.12 12.25
CA ASN A 48 -19.63 -12.61 11.21
C ASN A 48 -18.97 -13.77 10.48
N HIS A 49 -18.71 -13.58 9.20
CA HIS A 49 -18.08 -14.55 8.32
C HIS A 49 -16.93 -13.87 7.58
N TYR A 50 -16.02 -13.27 8.34
CA TYR A 50 -14.83 -12.65 7.78
C TYR A 50 -13.80 -13.72 7.43
N ASN A 51 -13.21 -13.66 6.24
CA ASN A 51 -12.12 -14.56 5.84
C ASN A 51 -10.79 -13.80 5.77
N PHE A 52 -9.83 -14.18 6.62
CA PHE A 52 -8.54 -13.48 6.70
C PHE A 52 -7.72 -13.62 5.41
N SER A 53 -7.73 -14.80 4.75
CA SER A 53 -7.00 -15.02 3.50
C SER A 53 -7.46 -14.13 2.35
N ARG A 54 -8.68 -13.57 2.41
CA ARG A 54 -9.20 -12.60 1.43
C ARG A 54 -9.01 -11.14 1.83
N LYS A 55 -8.38 -10.84 2.96
CA LYS A 55 -8.18 -9.45 3.44
C LYS A 55 -7.49 -8.57 2.39
N ASN A 56 -6.51 -9.12 1.69
CA ASN A 56 -5.76 -8.41 0.63
C ASN A 56 -6.59 -8.11 -0.63
N LEU A 57 -7.76 -8.74 -0.78
CA LEU A 57 -8.68 -8.47 -1.88
C LEU A 57 -9.56 -7.25 -1.60
N ASN A 58 -9.63 -6.78 -0.35
CA ASN A 58 -10.34 -5.54 -0.04
C ASN A 58 -9.60 -4.32 -0.62
N PHE A 59 -10.35 -3.37 -1.18
CA PHE A 59 -9.78 -2.17 -1.78
C PHE A 59 -10.60 -0.92 -1.47
N GLU A 60 -10.00 0.25 -1.59
CA GLU A 60 -10.65 1.56 -1.51
C GLU A 60 -10.55 2.26 -2.86
N ILE A 61 -11.61 2.99 -3.26
CA ILE A 61 -11.55 3.94 -4.37
C ILE A 61 -11.34 5.34 -3.78
N VAL A 62 -10.22 5.97 -4.14
CA VAL A 62 -9.86 7.32 -3.70
C VAL A 62 -10.05 8.35 -4.81
N ARG A 63 -9.95 9.63 -4.45
CA ARG A 63 -10.11 10.78 -5.35
C ARG A 63 -9.39 10.59 -6.69
N GLY A 64 -10.08 10.92 -7.78
CA GLY A 64 -9.66 10.63 -9.14
C GLY A 64 -10.03 9.22 -9.60
N GLY A 65 -10.84 8.49 -8.83
CA GLY A 65 -11.30 7.14 -9.17
C GLY A 65 -10.20 6.08 -9.15
N LYS A 66 -9.16 6.27 -8.33
CA LYS A 66 -8.00 5.37 -8.25
C LYS A 66 -8.25 4.26 -7.23
N PHE A 67 -7.90 3.04 -7.58
CA PHE A 67 -7.98 1.89 -6.69
C PHE A 67 -6.70 1.76 -5.85
N VAL A 68 -6.86 1.59 -4.54
CA VAL A 68 -5.76 1.35 -3.61
C VAL A 68 -6.13 0.21 -2.65
N PRO A 69 -5.16 -0.50 -2.06
CA PRO A 69 -5.45 -1.49 -1.03
C PRO A 69 -6.21 -0.85 0.15
N LEU A 70 -7.19 -1.56 0.71
CA LEU A 70 -7.98 -1.03 1.83
C LEU A 70 -7.06 -0.74 3.04
N GLY A 71 -7.25 0.41 3.68
CA GLY A 71 -6.46 0.82 4.85
C GLY A 71 -5.06 1.35 4.53
N SER A 72 -4.72 1.51 3.25
CA SER A 72 -3.42 2.07 2.81
C SER A 72 -3.28 3.58 3.02
N ASN A 73 -4.38 4.31 3.23
CA ASN A 73 -4.33 5.74 3.50
C ASN A 73 -3.60 5.99 4.84
N PRO A 74 -2.56 6.85 4.90
CA PRO A 74 -1.86 7.13 6.15
C PRO A 74 -2.75 7.81 7.19
N ILE A 75 -3.81 8.51 6.75
CA ILE A 75 -4.75 9.21 7.63
C ILE A 75 -5.99 8.32 7.83
N PRO A 76 -6.31 7.92 9.07
CA PRO A 76 -7.51 7.14 9.38
C PRO A 76 -8.82 7.84 8.99
N LEU A 77 -9.86 7.06 8.69
CA LEU A 77 -11.17 7.59 8.26
C LEU A 77 -11.75 8.65 9.22
N HIS A 78 -11.66 8.45 10.53
CA HIS A 78 -12.22 9.39 11.50
C HIS A 78 -11.51 10.76 11.45
N ASP A 79 -10.20 10.78 11.25
CA ASP A 79 -9.42 12.01 11.08
C ASP A 79 -9.72 12.66 9.73
N ARG A 80 -9.84 11.88 8.65
CA ARG A 80 -10.23 12.40 7.32
C ARG A 80 -11.60 13.09 7.35
N ILE A 81 -12.56 12.53 8.08
CA ILE A 81 -13.87 13.16 8.31
C ILE A 81 -13.69 14.47 9.07
N GLN A 82 -12.92 14.47 10.15
CA GLN A 82 -12.69 15.67 10.96
C GLN A 82 -12.03 16.78 10.14
N MET A 83 -10.99 16.45 9.35
CA MET A 83 -10.33 17.40 8.44
C MET A 83 -11.33 18.07 7.49
N ARG A 84 -12.23 17.30 6.86
CA ARG A 84 -13.24 17.87 5.95
C ARG A 84 -14.30 18.68 6.69
N LEU A 85 -14.65 18.32 7.92
CA LEU A 85 -15.54 19.14 8.76
C LEU A 85 -14.88 20.47 9.14
N ASP A 86 -13.59 20.46 9.45
CA ASP A 86 -12.79 21.65 9.77
C ASP A 86 -12.66 22.57 8.55
N GLU A 87 -12.43 22.02 7.35
CA GLU A 87 -12.44 22.76 6.07
C GLU A 87 -13.76 23.50 5.83
N LEU A 88 -14.87 22.93 6.31
CA LEU A 88 -16.22 23.48 6.17
C LEU A 88 -16.60 24.41 7.33
N ASP A 89 -15.68 24.70 8.26
CA ASP A 89 -15.90 25.44 9.51
C ASP A 89 -17.12 24.90 10.30
N PHE A 90 -17.31 23.57 10.26
CA PHE A 90 -18.40 22.92 10.97
C PHE A 90 -18.00 22.67 12.43
N LYS A 91 -18.75 23.28 13.34
CA LYS A 91 -18.57 23.08 14.79
C LYS A 91 -19.82 22.42 15.36
N PRO A 92 -19.73 21.16 15.83
CA PRO A 92 -20.87 20.53 16.50
C PRO A 92 -21.20 21.29 17.79
N TYR A 93 -22.46 21.24 18.20
CA TYR A 93 -22.84 21.74 19.51
C TYR A 93 -22.34 20.77 20.58
N MET A 94 -21.57 21.26 21.54
CA MET A 94 -21.11 20.46 22.67
C MET A 94 -22.17 20.42 23.77
N ASP A 95 -22.24 19.31 24.51
CA ASP A 95 -23.16 19.17 25.64
C ASP A 95 -22.72 20.09 26.78
N ALA A 96 -23.66 20.86 27.33
CA ALA A 96 -23.33 21.84 28.37
C ALA A 96 -22.91 21.19 29.70
N ARG A 97 -23.35 19.95 29.96
CA ARG A 97 -22.99 19.17 31.15
C ARG A 97 -21.77 18.28 30.92
N HIS A 98 -21.52 17.90 29.66
CA HIS A 98 -20.40 17.08 29.23
C HIS A 98 -19.70 17.72 28.02
N PRO A 99 -18.84 18.74 28.22
CA PRO A 99 -18.23 19.49 27.12
C PRO A 99 -17.35 18.64 26.18
N ASP A 100 -16.98 17.44 26.59
CA ASP A 100 -16.28 16.41 25.81
C ASP A 100 -17.19 15.65 24.84
N GLN A 101 -18.51 15.83 24.93
CA GLN A 101 -19.50 15.10 24.15
C GLN A 101 -20.29 16.02 23.23
N VAL A 102 -20.61 15.49 22.03
CA VAL A 102 -21.51 16.16 21.10
C VAL A 102 -22.93 16.11 21.63
N SER A 103 -23.55 17.27 21.77
CA SER A 103 -24.91 17.41 22.26
C SER A 103 -25.93 16.69 21.38
N LYS A 104 -27.00 16.20 22.01
CA LYS A 104 -28.15 15.61 21.32
C LYS A 104 -28.86 16.58 20.37
N ASN A 105 -28.68 17.91 20.51
CA ASN A 105 -29.24 18.88 19.57
C ASN A 105 -28.30 19.24 18.41
N SER A 106 -27.08 18.71 18.38
CA SER A 106 -26.12 18.94 17.30
C SER A 106 -26.65 18.39 15.97
N PRO A 107 -26.47 19.10 14.85
CA PRO A 107 -26.83 18.58 13.54
C PRO A 107 -25.98 17.36 13.16
N ASN A 108 -26.55 16.46 12.37
CA ASN A 108 -25.81 15.32 11.83
C ASN A 108 -24.77 15.80 10.83
N CYS A 109 -23.54 15.30 10.97
CA CYS A 109 -22.39 15.77 10.22
C CYS A 109 -21.87 14.75 9.20
N THR A 110 -22.31 13.49 9.28
CA THR A 110 -21.84 12.44 8.38
C THR A 110 -22.86 11.33 8.18
N VAL A 111 -22.82 10.68 7.02
CA VAL A 111 -23.73 9.62 6.61
C VAL A 111 -22.92 8.45 6.07
N GLY A 112 -23.13 7.27 6.66
CA GLY A 112 -22.57 6.02 6.14
C GLY A 112 -23.62 5.29 5.31
N MET A 113 -23.22 4.80 4.14
CA MET A 113 -24.06 4.04 3.22
C MET A 113 -23.36 2.74 2.86
N ILE A 114 -24.16 1.71 2.59
CA ILE A 114 -23.68 0.44 2.08
C ILE A 114 -24.35 0.21 0.73
N PHE A 115 -23.55 0.06 -0.31
CA PHE A 115 -24.00 -0.37 -1.63
C PHE A 115 -23.68 -1.84 -1.80
N SER A 116 -24.67 -2.63 -2.20
CA SER A 116 -24.54 -4.06 -2.45
C SER A 116 -25.62 -4.49 -3.45
N GLY A 117 -25.92 -5.77 -3.50
CA GLY A 117 -26.86 -6.36 -4.43
C GLY A 117 -27.06 -7.82 -4.12
N ASP A 118 -27.67 -8.52 -5.07
CA ASP A 118 -27.82 -9.96 -5.02
C ASP A 118 -26.47 -10.65 -4.79
N HIS A 119 -26.45 -11.61 -3.87
CA HIS A 119 -25.24 -12.29 -3.44
C HIS A 119 -24.56 -12.96 -4.64
N ASP A 120 -25.28 -13.81 -5.39
CA ASP A 120 -24.72 -14.61 -6.46
C ASP A 120 -24.20 -13.73 -7.61
N VAL A 121 -24.93 -12.65 -7.95
CA VAL A 121 -24.50 -11.72 -9.00
C VAL A 121 -23.18 -11.03 -8.64
N LEU A 122 -23.09 -10.41 -7.46
CA LEU A 122 -21.86 -9.72 -7.06
C LEU A 122 -20.73 -10.70 -6.82
N TYR A 123 -21.03 -11.89 -6.30
CA TYR A 123 -20.06 -12.96 -6.11
C TYR A 123 -19.44 -13.41 -7.43
N ASN A 124 -20.27 -13.64 -8.45
CA ASN A 124 -19.81 -13.97 -9.79
C ASN A 124 -19.02 -12.82 -10.43
N LEU A 125 -19.38 -11.56 -10.17
CA LEU A 125 -18.60 -10.40 -10.64
C LEU A 125 -17.23 -10.30 -9.98
N ALA A 126 -17.09 -10.71 -8.71
CA ALA A 126 -15.82 -10.63 -7.98
C ALA A 126 -14.93 -11.85 -8.17
N PHE A 127 -15.50 -13.05 -8.24
CA PHE A 127 -14.74 -14.29 -8.22
C PHE A 127 -14.94 -15.16 -9.46
N GLY A 128 -15.96 -14.88 -10.28
CA GLY A 128 -16.26 -15.68 -11.47
C GLY A 128 -16.52 -17.14 -11.11
N ASN A 129 -15.88 -18.06 -11.83
CA ASN A 129 -16.03 -19.50 -11.63
C ASN A 129 -15.06 -20.09 -10.57
N GLN A 130 -14.34 -19.25 -9.82
CA GLN A 130 -13.43 -19.72 -8.79
C GLN A 130 -14.20 -20.40 -7.65
N LYS A 131 -13.78 -21.61 -7.28
CA LYS A 131 -14.39 -22.35 -6.17
C LYS A 131 -13.90 -21.77 -4.85
N ILE A 132 -14.83 -21.30 -4.04
CA ILE A 132 -14.56 -20.72 -2.73
C ILE A 132 -15.48 -21.40 -1.72
N ASP A 133 -14.88 -21.94 -0.66
CA ASP A 133 -15.64 -22.46 0.47
C ASP A 133 -16.11 -21.30 1.35
N THR A 134 -17.41 -21.00 1.28
CA THR A 134 -18.05 -19.97 2.11
C THR A 134 -18.70 -20.55 3.37
N ALA A 135 -18.66 -21.88 3.56
CA ALA A 135 -19.22 -22.54 4.74
C ALA A 135 -18.23 -22.49 5.92
N ASN A 136 -16.93 -22.54 5.63
CA ASN A 136 -15.89 -22.38 6.64
C ASN A 136 -15.23 -20.98 6.56
N PRO A 137 -15.41 -20.10 7.56
CA PRO A 137 -14.77 -18.77 7.55
C PRO A 137 -13.23 -18.84 7.61
N ASP A 138 -12.67 -19.95 8.10
CA ASP A 138 -11.22 -20.17 8.20
C ASP A 138 -10.65 -20.93 6.98
N ALA A 139 -11.45 -21.15 5.93
CA ALA A 139 -10.97 -21.78 4.70
C ALA A 139 -9.89 -20.92 4.02
N ASP A 140 -8.84 -21.56 3.51
CA ASP A 140 -7.78 -20.83 2.83
C ASP A 140 -8.18 -20.40 1.42
N HIS A 141 -8.30 -19.08 1.23
CA HIS A 141 -8.62 -18.44 -0.04
C HIS A 141 -7.44 -17.65 -0.62
N SER A 142 -6.21 -17.93 -0.18
CA SER A 142 -4.99 -17.21 -0.62
C SER A 142 -4.76 -17.24 -2.15
N HIS A 143 -5.29 -18.25 -2.84
CA HIS A 143 -5.20 -18.43 -4.29
C HIS A 143 -6.23 -17.64 -5.09
N ILE A 144 -7.20 -17.00 -4.42
CA ILE A 144 -8.32 -16.32 -5.07
C ILE A 144 -7.88 -14.95 -5.59
N VAL A 145 -8.28 -14.63 -6.82
CA VAL A 145 -7.99 -13.34 -7.46
C VAL A 145 -9.28 -12.63 -7.85
N LEU A 146 -9.35 -11.32 -7.63
CA LEU A 146 -10.51 -10.52 -8.03
C LEU A 146 -10.63 -10.42 -9.56
N GLN A 147 -11.87 -10.52 -10.03
CA GLN A 147 -12.22 -10.37 -11.44
C GLN A 147 -12.51 -8.90 -11.79
N GLN A 148 -12.37 -8.54 -13.07
CA GLN A 148 -12.57 -7.15 -13.52
C GLN A 148 -14.01 -6.64 -13.28
N GLY A 149 -14.99 -7.54 -13.25
CA GLY A 149 -16.40 -7.22 -13.06
C GLY A 149 -16.68 -6.43 -11.78
N ILE A 150 -16.04 -6.82 -10.66
CA ILE A 150 -16.26 -6.11 -9.40
C ILE A 150 -15.61 -4.73 -9.35
N TYR A 151 -14.45 -4.56 -9.99
CA TYR A 151 -13.81 -3.25 -10.12
C TYR A 151 -14.68 -2.29 -10.93
N GLN A 152 -15.29 -2.77 -12.02
CA GLN A 152 -16.18 -1.96 -12.85
C GLN A 152 -17.47 -1.58 -12.08
N TRP A 153 -18.08 -2.54 -11.38
CA TRP A 153 -19.24 -2.27 -10.53
C TRP A 153 -18.92 -1.23 -9.44
N ALA A 154 -17.79 -1.40 -8.75
CA ALA A 154 -17.34 -0.49 -7.70
C ALA A 154 -17.07 0.91 -8.26
N LYS A 155 -16.45 1.03 -9.44
CA LYS A 155 -16.20 2.30 -10.11
C LYS A 155 -17.48 3.01 -10.53
N ASP A 156 -18.41 2.31 -11.16
CA ASP A 156 -19.71 2.86 -11.55
C ASP A 156 -20.49 3.36 -10.33
N THR A 157 -20.39 2.63 -9.22
CA THR A 157 -21.01 2.98 -7.93
C THR A 157 -20.34 4.20 -7.29
N TYR A 158 -19.01 4.29 -7.33
CA TYR A 158 -18.24 5.46 -6.88
C TYR A 158 -18.60 6.70 -7.70
N ASP A 159 -18.67 6.57 -9.03
CA ASP A 159 -19.00 7.69 -9.91
C ASP A 159 -20.45 8.16 -9.70
N PHE A 160 -21.38 7.23 -9.47
CA PHE A 160 -22.74 7.55 -9.05
C PHE A 160 -22.74 8.35 -7.74
N ALA A 161 -22.00 7.90 -6.72
CA ALA A 161 -21.91 8.59 -5.44
C ALA A 161 -21.31 10.00 -5.59
N CYS A 162 -20.23 10.14 -6.38
CA CYS A 162 -19.61 11.43 -6.66
C CYS A 162 -20.56 12.40 -7.37
N ARG A 163 -21.35 11.93 -8.35
CA ARG A 163 -22.37 12.76 -9.01
C ARG A 163 -23.47 13.22 -8.04
N LYS A 164 -23.87 12.38 -7.09
CA LYS A 164 -24.94 12.70 -6.14
C LYS A 164 -24.49 13.64 -5.01
N TRP A 165 -23.28 13.47 -4.50
CA TRP A 165 -22.85 14.14 -3.26
C TRP A 165 -21.58 14.99 -3.39
N GLY A 166 -20.93 15.00 -4.56
CA GLY A 166 -19.65 15.66 -4.78
C GLY A 166 -18.49 14.76 -4.34
N GLU A 167 -17.48 14.59 -5.20
CA GLU A 167 -16.32 13.73 -4.93
C GLU A 167 -15.55 14.18 -3.68
N GLU A 168 -15.44 15.49 -3.46
CA GLU A 168 -14.81 16.09 -2.29
C GLU A 168 -15.51 15.76 -0.97
N ASN A 169 -16.77 15.29 -1.03
CA ASN A 169 -17.57 14.93 0.13
C ASN A 169 -17.74 13.41 0.27
N ILE A 170 -17.14 12.60 -0.61
CA ILE A 170 -16.97 11.16 -0.42
C ILE A 170 -15.64 10.94 0.30
N ILE A 171 -15.70 10.72 1.61
CA ILE A 171 -14.50 10.65 2.46
C ILE A 171 -13.84 9.27 2.39
N SER A 172 -14.64 8.22 2.23
CA SER A 172 -14.16 6.85 1.99
C SER A 172 -15.16 6.06 1.15
N PHE A 173 -14.62 5.22 0.26
CA PHE A 173 -15.34 4.23 -0.54
C PHE A 173 -14.61 2.89 -0.42
N ALA A 174 -14.91 2.14 0.64
CA ALA A 174 -14.25 0.89 0.98
C ALA A 174 -15.06 -0.30 0.45
N VAL A 175 -14.46 -1.14 -0.40
CA VAL A 175 -15.08 -2.35 -0.93
C VAL A 175 -14.59 -3.56 -0.16
N HIS A 176 -15.52 -4.27 0.46
CA HIS A 176 -15.24 -5.48 1.22
C HIS A 176 -15.54 -6.70 0.36
N CYS A 177 -14.48 -7.44 0.08
CA CYS A 177 -14.46 -8.70 -0.64
C CYS A 177 -14.01 -9.86 0.27
N ASP A 178 -14.03 -9.70 1.59
CA ASP A 178 -13.62 -10.70 2.59
C ASP A 178 -14.77 -11.17 3.50
N GLU A 179 -16.00 -10.80 3.15
CA GLU A 179 -17.24 -11.20 3.83
C GLU A 179 -18.11 -12.13 2.96
N THR A 180 -19.22 -12.63 3.51
CA THR A 180 -20.17 -13.45 2.74
C THR A 180 -20.63 -12.75 1.47
N SER A 181 -21.13 -11.51 1.59
CA SER A 181 -21.61 -10.73 0.45
C SER A 181 -20.68 -9.56 0.19
N ILE A 182 -20.37 -9.31 -1.08
CA ILE A 182 -19.56 -8.16 -1.47
C ILE A 182 -20.39 -6.89 -1.36
N HIS A 183 -19.78 -5.84 -0.80
CA HIS A 183 -20.43 -4.56 -0.61
C HIS A 183 -19.41 -3.44 -0.48
N ALA A 184 -19.87 -2.22 -0.73
CA ALA A 184 -19.07 -1.01 -0.59
C ALA A 184 -19.63 -0.16 0.57
N HIS A 185 -18.78 0.14 1.55
CA HIS A 185 -19.01 1.16 2.57
C HIS A 185 -18.63 2.53 2.02
N VAL A 186 -19.61 3.43 1.95
CA VAL A 186 -19.44 4.80 1.46
C VAL A 186 -19.71 5.76 2.60
N GLN A 187 -18.70 6.54 2.98
CA GLN A 187 -18.80 7.53 4.05
C GLN A 187 -18.79 8.94 3.46
N THR A 188 -19.85 9.70 3.69
CA THR A 188 -20.02 11.05 3.12
C THR A 188 -20.32 12.12 4.15
N ILE A 189 -19.97 13.36 3.84
CA ILE A 189 -20.39 14.56 4.58
C ILE A 189 -21.49 15.26 3.77
N PRO A 190 -22.69 15.49 4.34
CA PRO A 190 -23.78 16.14 3.61
C PRO A 190 -23.51 17.64 3.48
N VAL A 191 -23.04 18.07 2.31
CA VAL A 191 -22.73 19.49 2.02
C VAL A 191 -23.81 20.11 1.14
N GLU A 192 -24.27 21.30 1.53
CA GLU A 192 -25.17 22.14 0.75
C GLU A 192 -24.46 23.46 0.38
N LYS A 193 -24.71 23.96 -0.84
CA LYS A 193 -24.29 25.29 -1.27
C LYS A 193 -25.35 26.32 -0.91
N VAL A 194 -25.10 27.10 0.15
CA VAL A 194 -26.00 28.17 0.59
C VAL A 194 -25.48 29.55 0.19
N LYS A 195 -26.38 30.47 -0.12
CA LYS A 195 -26.00 31.88 -0.35
C LYS A 195 -25.40 32.48 0.93
N LYS A 196 -24.26 33.15 0.82
CA LYS A 196 -23.59 33.82 1.95
C LYS A 196 -24.57 34.76 2.67
N ARG A 197 -24.70 34.62 3.99
CA ARG A 197 -25.53 35.51 4.81
C ARG A 197 -24.86 36.89 4.93
N GLY A 198 -25.66 37.96 4.98
CA GLY A 198 -25.18 39.34 5.02
C GLY A 198 -25.83 40.25 3.96
N ARG A 199 -25.54 41.56 4.05
CA ARG A 199 -25.93 42.57 3.05
C ARG A 199 -25.05 42.42 1.81
N ILE A 200 -25.66 42.50 0.63
CA ILE A 200 -24.97 42.52 -0.65
C ILE A 200 -24.41 43.94 -0.83
N GLY A 201 -23.09 44.06 -0.94
CA GLY A 201 -22.45 45.30 -1.35
C GLY A 201 -22.59 45.51 -2.86
N SER A 202 -22.57 46.76 -3.32
CA SER A 202 -22.37 47.05 -4.73
C SER A 202 -20.91 46.79 -5.11
N LYS A 203 -20.69 46.24 -6.30
CA LYS A 203 -19.37 46.17 -6.94
C LYS A 203 -19.32 47.22 -8.04
N TYR A 204 -18.18 47.87 -8.23
CA TYR A 204 -17.96 48.90 -9.22
C TYR A 204 -16.96 48.36 -10.24
N VAL A 205 -17.40 48.14 -11.47
CA VAL A 205 -16.59 47.55 -12.55
C VAL A 205 -16.10 48.66 -13.46
N ASN A 206 -14.82 48.69 -13.79
CA ASN A 206 -14.26 49.71 -14.66
C ASN A 206 -14.85 49.58 -16.08
N LYS A 207 -15.23 50.71 -16.69
CA LYS A 207 -15.85 50.79 -18.02
C LYS A 207 -14.91 50.36 -19.15
N ASN A 208 -13.60 50.57 -18.98
CA ASN A 208 -12.58 50.26 -19.98
C ASN A 208 -11.91 48.90 -19.74
N ASN A 209 -11.98 48.36 -18.51
CA ASN A 209 -11.43 47.05 -18.17
C ASN A 209 -12.35 46.28 -17.19
N PRO A 210 -13.16 45.34 -17.69
CA PRO A 210 -14.09 44.56 -16.88
C PRO A 210 -13.45 43.73 -15.74
N ASP A 211 -12.15 43.44 -15.82
CA ASP A 211 -11.43 42.65 -14.81
C ASP A 211 -11.10 43.47 -13.55
N ILE A 212 -11.18 44.81 -13.62
CA ILE A 212 -10.95 45.70 -12.48
C ILE A 212 -12.27 45.95 -11.77
N VAL A 213 -12.46 45.25 -10.64
CA VAL A 213 -13.67 45.31 -9.83
C VAL A 213 -13.35 45.83 -8.43
N LEU A 214 -14.00 46.93 -8.04
CA LEU A 214 -13.82 47.57 -6.74
C LEU A 214 -15.04 47.35 -5.84
N SER A 215 -14.81 47.24 -4.53
CA SER A 215 -15.85 47.36 -3.51
C SER A 215 -16.34 48.81 -3.40
N THR A 216 -17.52 49.01 -2.78
CA THR A 216 -18.02 50.36 -2.47
C THR A 216 -17.01 51.20 -1.66
N LYS A 217 -16.20 50.58 -0.79
CA LYS A 217 -15.21 51.29 0.03
C LYS A 217 -14.04 51.77 -0.84
N GLU A 218 -13.53 50.91 -1.72
CA GLU A 218 -12.43 51.23 -2.62
C GLU A 218 -12.85 52.26 -3.67
N TRP A 219 -14.04 52.14 -4.26
CA TRP A 219 -14.58 53.15 -5.19
C TRP A 219 -14.77 54.52 -4.51
N ARG A 220 -15.21 54.57 -3.25
CA ARG A 220 -15.30 55.82 -2.48
C ARG A 220 -13.95 56.41 -2.09
N ALA A 221 -12.89 55.62 -2.11
CA ALA A 221 -11.53 56.10 -1.83
C ALA A 221 -10.88 56.74 -3.06
N LEU A 222 -11.42 56.52 -4.27
CA LEU A 222 -10.92 57.14 -5.50
C LEU A 222 -11.22 58.65 -5.56
N PRO A 223 -10.37 59.44 -6.26
CA PRO A 223 -10.68 60.81 -6.66
C PRO A 223 -12.02 60.89 -7.40
N LYS A 224 -12.72 62.02 -7.28
CA LYS A 224 -14.10 62.16 -7.80
C LYS A 224 -14.16 61.99 -9.32
N GLU A 225 -13.11 62.42 -10.02
CA GLU A 225 -12.94 62.35 -11.48
C GLU A 225 -12.79 60.90 -11.97
N ASP A 226 -12.14 60.03 -11.18
CA ASP A 226 -11.90 58.64 -11.55
C ASP A 226 -13.11 57.73 -11.29
N ARG A 227 -14.05 58.16 -10.45
CA ARG A 227 -15.24 57.38 -10.10
C ARG A 227 -16.18 57.17 -11.27
N ASP A 228 -16.22 58.14 -12.20
CA ASP A 228 -17.07 58.10 -13.39
C ASP A 228 -16.61 57.04 -14.40
N ASN A 229 -15.38 56.54 -14.26
CA ASN A 229 -14.85 55.43 -15.06
C ASN A 229 -15.39 54.06 -14.61
N TYR A 230 -16.26 53.99 -13.59
CA TYR A 230 -16.80 52.74 -13.07
C TYR A 230 -18.33 52.68 -13.18
N THR A 231 -18.85 51.51 -13.53
CA THR A 231 -20.29 51.22 -13.55
C THR A 231 -20.67 50.42 -12.31
N LYS A 232 -21.70 50.90 -11.59
CA LYS A 232 -22.24 50.22 -10.42
C LYS A 232 -23.00 48.97 -10.84
N GLN A 233 -22.56 47.81 -10.34
CA GLN A 233 -23.26 46.54 -10.51
C GLN A 233 -23.67 45.98 -9.14
N THR A 234 -24.82 45.32 -9.11
CA THR A 234 -25.27 44.57 -7.94
C THR A 234 -24.49 43.25 -7.92
N ALA A 235 -23.65 43.04 -6.92
CA ALA A 235 -22.97 41.76 -6.77
C ALA A 235 -24.00 40.64 -6.53
N SER A 236 -23.85 39.48 -7.18
CA SER A 236 -24.54 38.28 -6.71
C SER A 236 -23.93 37.85 -5.38
N LYS A 237 -24.75 37.24 -4.49
CA LYS A 237 -24.21 36.61 -3.29
C LYS A 237 -23.38 35.42 -3.69
N ASP A 238 -22.12 35.42 -3.27
CA ASP A 238 -21.28 34.23 -3.33
C ASP A 238 -21.96 33.09 -2.57
N PHE A 239 -21.73 31.85 -3.02
CA PHE A 239 -22.18 30.65 -2.34
C PHE A 239 -21.10 30.17 -1.39
N VAL A 240 -21.51 29.63 -0.25
CA VAL A 240 -20.63 29.01 0.74
C VAL A 240 -21.13 27.60 0.99
N GLU A 241 -20.21 26.64 1.00
CA GLU A 241 -20.50 25.26 1.37
C GLU A 241 -20.71 25.16 2.88
N ARG A 242 -21.77 24.47 3.28
CA ARG A 242 -22.07 24.21 4.69
C ARG A 242 -22.56 22.79 4.87
N VAL A 243 -22.21 22.19 6.00
CA VAL A 243 -22.75 20.88 6.41
C VAL A 243 -24.22 21.04 6.76
N SER A 244 -25.09 20.28 6.07
CA SER A 244 -26.53 20.31 6.27
C SER A 244 -27.18 19.00 5.87
N TYR A 245 -27.32 18.09 6.84
CA TYR A 245 -28.00 16.80 6.61
C TYR A 245 -29.43 17.00 6.08
N ALA A 246 -30.22 17.87 6.71
CA ALA A 246 -31.62 18.08 6.37
C ALA A 246 -31.80 18.57 4.92
N LYS A 247 -30.89 19.39 4.41
CA LYS A 247 -31.02 19.95 3.07
C LYS A 247 -30.57 18.99 1.98
N VAL A 248 -29.59 18.15 2.27
CA VAL A 248 -29.13 17.11 1.34
C VAL A 248 -30.06 15.91 1.32
N TRP A 249 -30.55 15.49 2.49
CA TRP A 249 -31.29 14.23 2.67
C TRP A 249 -32.78 14.38 2.88
N GLY A 250 -33.31 15.60 2.96
CA GLY A 250 -34.72 15.89 3.19
C GLY A 250 -35.00 16.44 4.60
N GLU A 251 -35.68 17.59 4.64
CA GLU A 251 -35.98 18.31 5.88
C GLU A 251 -37.09 17.66 6.71
N THR A 252 -37.98 16.94 6.03
CA THR A 252 -39.09 16.20 6.65
C THR A 252 -38.88 14.71 6.47
N ARG A 253 -39.50 13.90 7.33
CA ARG A 253 -39.50 12.44 7.17
C ARG A 253 -40.01 12.00 5.80
N LYS A 254 -41.01 12.70 5.26
CA LYS A 254 -41.57 12.43 3.93
C LYS A 254 -40.55 12.74 2.83
N ALA A 255 -39.97 13.95 2.84
CA ALA A 255 -38.93 14.34 1.88
C ALA A 255 -37.73 13.39 1.91
N LYS A 256 -37.31 12.95 3.11
CA LYS A 256 -36.26 11.94 3.27
C LYS A 256 -36.64 10.61 2.66
N SER A 257 -37.87 10.14 2.90
CA SER A 257 -38.37 8.89 2.30
C SER A 257 -38.42 8.98 0.77
N GLU A 258 -38.86 10.11 0.22
CA GLU A 258 -38.92 10.36 -1.22
C GLU A 258 -37.51 10.39 -1.83
N TYR A 259 -36.59 11.12 -1.20
CA TYR A 259 -35.19 11.20 -1.65
C TYR A 259 -34.52 9.83 -1.64
N LEU A 260 -34.69 9.03 -0.58
CA LEU A 260 -34.17 7.66 -0.53
C LEU A 260 -34.79 6.79 -1.64
N SER A 261 -36.11 6.85 -1.83
CA SER A 261 -36.79 6.11 -2.90
C SER A 261 -36.26 6.49 -4.28
N GLN A 262 -35.97 7.78 -4.51
CA GLN A 262 -35.40 8.29 -5.75
C GLN A 262 -33.96 7.81 -5.95
N ILE A 263 -33.12 7.81 -4.90
CA ILE A 263 -31.76 7.28 -4.98
C ILE A 263 -31.76 5.81 -5.42
N HIS A 264 -32.67 4.99 -4.88
CA HIS A 264 -32.79 3.59 -5.31
C HIS A 264 -33.18 3.45 -6.79
N THR A 265 -34.04 4.35 -7.30
CA THR A 265 -34.41 4.40 -8.72
C THR A 265 -33.23 4.82 -9.58
N ASP A 266 -32.57 5.92 -9.23
CA ASP A 266 -31.44 6.47 -9.98
C ASP A 266 -30.29 5.48 -10.02
N TYR A 267 -29.97 4.85 -8.88
CA TYR A 267 -28.91 3.84 -8.80
C TYR A 267 -29.22 2.62 -9.67
N HIS A 268 -30.47 2.15 -9.69
CA HIS A 268 -30.85 1.07 -10.60
C HIS A 268 -30.66 1.48 -12.07
N ASN A 269 -31.12 2.67 -12.45
CA ASN A 269 -31.06 3.16 -13.82
C ASN A 269 -29.62 3.42 -14.30
N GLU A 270 -28.74 3.92 -13.43
CA GLU A 270 -27.37 4.29 -13.78
C GLU A 270 -26.35 3.16 -13.60
N VAL A 271 -26.57 2.28 -12.62
CA VAL A 271 -25.61 1.24 -12.21
C VAL A 271 -26.27 -0.14 -12.23
N GLY A 272 -27.33 -0.36 -11.46
CA GLY A 272 -27.89 -1.71 -11.23
C GLY A 272 -28.24 -2.46 -12.51
N CYS A 273 -28.90 -1.80 -13.47
CA CYS A 273 -29.32 -2.40 -14.73
C CYS A 273 -28.15 -2.97 -15.56
N LYS A 274 -26.96 -2.34 -15.52
CA LYS A 274 -25.76 -2.78 -16.23
C LYS A 274 -25.25 -4.14 -15.77
N TYR A 275 -25.56 -4.51 -14.52
CA TYR A 275 -25.11 -5.74 -13.88
C TYR A 275 -26.26 -6.74 -13.65
N GLY A 276 -27.41 -6.55 -14.30
CA GLY A 276 -28.57 -7.43 -14.14
C GLY A 276 -29.25 -7.32 -12.78
N LEU A 277 -29.01 -6.24 -12.03
CA LEU A 277 -29.60 -5.99 -10.72
C LEU A 277 -30.84 -5.10 -10.86
N ALA A 278 -32.02 -5.66 -10.61
CA ALA A 278 -33.28 -4.92 -10.59
C ALA A 278 -33.37 -3.97 -9.38
N ARG A 279 -34.23 -2.95 -9.48
CA ARG A 279 -34.52 -2.05 -8.36
C ARG A 279 -35.14 -2.83 -7.18
N GLY A 280 -34.83 -2.45 -5.94
CA GLY A 280 -35.55 -2.94 -4.76
C GLY A 280 -37.05 -2.61 -4.82
N ILE A 281 -37.89 -3.51 -4.29
CA ILE A 281 -39.34 -3.27 -4.15
C ILE A 281 -39.56 -2.23 -3.05
N PRO A 282 -40.27 -1.10 -3.30
CA PRO A 282 -40.66 -0.15 -2.28
C PRO A 282 -41.35 -0.82 -1.10
N TYR A 283 -41.04 -0.38 0.12
CA TYR A 283 -41.64 -0.94 1.33
C TYR A 283 -43.18 -0.93 1.30
N ASN A 284 -43.76 0.09 0.68
CA ASN A 284 -45.21 0.27 0.61
C ASN A 284 -45.89 -0.74 -0.34
N GLU A 285 -45.13 -1.31 -1.28
CA GLU A 285 -45.61 -2.30 -2.26
C GLU A 285 -45.42 -3.75 -1.78
N LEU A 286 -44.75 -3.95 -0.65
CA LEU A 286 -44.58 -5.26 -0.03
C LEU A 286 -45.88 -5.73 0.65
N SER A 287 -46.14 -7.05 0.62
CA SER A 287 -47.19 -7.66 1.43
C SER A 287 -46.89 -7.51 2.93
N GLU A 288 -47.90 -7.65 3.80
CA GLU A 288 -47.68 -7.59 5.26
C GLU A 288 -46.82 -8.77 5.77
N GLU A 289 -46.82 -9.91 5.08
CA GLU A 289 -45.90 -11.03 5.31
C GLU A 289 -44.47 -10.66 4.89
N GLU A 290 -44.29 -10.03 3.73
CA GLU A 290 -42.97 -9.59 3.25
C GLU A 290 -42.40 -8.47 4.13
N LYS A 291 -43.22 -7.51 4.57
CA LYS A 291 -42.83 -6.49 5.55
C LYS A 291 -42.42 -7.12 6.87
N ARG A 292 -43.14 -8.16 7.33
CA ARG A 292 -42.75 -8.96 8.51
C ARG A 292 -41.41 -9.68 8.29
N GLY A 293 -41.21 -10.27 7.12
CA GLY A 293 -40.00 -10.99 6.73
C GLY A 293 -38.78 -10.10 6.52
N ARG A 294 -38.97 -8.82 6.19
CA ARG A 294 -37.88 -7.83 5.99
C ARG A 294 -37.57 -6.96 7.21
N ARG A 295 -38.24 -7.17 8.35
CA ARG A 295 -37.73 -6.66 9.64
C ARG A 295 -36.35 -7.27 9.86
N HIS A 296 -35.42 -6.48 10.39
CA HIS A 296 -34.07 -6.96 10.68
C HIS A 296 -34.14 -8.21 11.55
N LYS A 297 -33.99 -9.38 10.94
CA LYS A 297 -33.89 -10.65 11.64
C LYS A 297 -32.46 -10.77 12.13
N ASN A 298 -32.28 -11.23 13.36
CA ASN A 298 -30.95 -11.55 13.84
C ASN A 298 -30.31 -12.57 12.90
N LYS A 299 -29.03 -12.40 12.59
CA LYS A 299 -28.32 -13.21 11.58
C LYS A 299 -28.42 -14.72 11.83
N VAL A 300 -28.55 -15.15 13.09
CA VAL A 300 -28.78 -16.56 13.47
C VAL A 300 -30.09 -17.12 12.88
N VAL A 301 -31.15 -16.31 12.87
CA VAL A 301 -32.46 -16.69 12.34
C VAL A 301 -32.41 -16.84 10.82
N LEU A 302 -31.67 -15.96 10.14
CA LEU A 302 -31.49 -16.03 8.68
C LEU A 302 -30.77 -17.32 8.25
N GLU A 303 -29.75 -17.76 8.99
CA GLU A 303 -29.03 -19.00 8.68
C GLU A 303 -29.91 -20.24 8.90
N ALA A 304 -30.71 -20.25 9.98
CA ALA A 304 -31.69 -21.30 10.21
C ALA A 304 -32.73 -21.40 9.07
N GLU A 305 -33.21 -20.25 8.56
CA GLU A 305 -34.14 -20.22 7.42
C GLU A 305 -33.49 -20.74 6.13
N ARG A 306 -32.21 -20.44 5.88
CA ARG A 306 -31.45 -20.96 4.73
C ARG A 306 -31.36 -22.49 4.78
N GLN A 307 -31.02 -23.05 5.94
CA GLN A 307 -30.95 -24.50 6.14
C GLN A 307 -32.32 -25.17 5.96
N ALA A 308 -33.38 -24.56 6.48
CA ALA A 308 -34.75 -25.06 6.29
C ALA A 308 -35.17 -25.07 4.82
N LYS A 309 -34.79 -24.05 4.04
CA LYS A 309 -35.09 -23.99 2.60
C LYS A 309 -34.34 -25.06 1.81
N ALA A 310 -33.07 -25.32 2.13
CA ALA A 310 -32.30 -26.40 1.52
C ALA A 310 -32.91 -27.79 1.82
N ALA A 311 -33.48 -27.97 3.01
CA ALA A 311 -34.21 -29.19 3.36
C ALA A 311 -35.51 -29.36 2.55
N LEU A 312 -36.25 -28.28 2.31
CA LEU A 312 -37.48 -28.28 1.50
C LEU A 312 -37.21 -28.64 0.03
N ASP A 313 -36.17 -28.07 -0.59
CA ASP A 313 -35.78 -28.41 -1.97
C ASP A 313 -35.45 -29.91 -2.12
N LYS A 314 -34.93 -30.53 -1.06
CA LYS A 314 -34.64 -31.97 -1.04
C LYS A 314 -35.92 -32.80 -1.01
N VAL A 315 -36.96 -32.34 -0.30
CA VAL A 315 -38.28 -32.98 -0.24
C VAL A 315 -39.04 -32.84 -1.57
N GLU A 316 -38.96 -31.69 -2.23
CA GLU A 316 -39.62 -31.46 -3.51
C GLU A 316 -39.08 -32.39 -4.62
N LYS A 317 -37.77 -32.70 -4.61
CA LYS A 317 -37.18 -33.70 -5.50
C LYS A 317 -37.76 -35.10 -5.32
N TYR A 318 -38.14 -35.47 -4.10
CA TYR A 318 -38.81 -36.76 -3.85
C TYR A 318 -40.25 -36.80 -4.37
N ALA A 319 -40.95 -35.66 -4.38
CA ALA A 319 -42.31 -35.57 -4.91
C ALA A 319 -42.36 -35.74 -6.44
N VAL A 320 -41.37 -35.22 -7.17
CA VAL A 320 -41.28 -35.33 -8.64
C VAL A 320 -41.08 -36.80 -9.09
N LEU A 321 -40.37 -37.61 -8.30
CA LEU A 321 -40.20 -39.05 -8.58
C LEU A 321 -41.53 -39.83 -8.55
N ALA A 322 -42.50 -39.41 -7.74
CA ALA A 322 -43.81 -40.06 -7.66
C ALA A 322 -44.70 -39.80 -8.88
N THR A 323 -44.46 -38.72 -9.63
CA THR A 323 -45.34 -38.27 -10.73
C THR A 323 -45.00 -38.94 -12.07
N ILE A 324 -43.75 -39.40 -12.26
CA ILE A 324 -43.29 -40.09 -13.48
C ILE A 324 -43.95 -41.50 -13.64
N ASP A 325 -44.46 -42.06 -12.55
CA ASP A 325 -45.04 -43.43 -12.41
C ASP A 325 -46.29 -43.71 -13.26
N LYS A 326 -47.06 -42.67 -13.65
CA LYS A 326 -48.32 -42.88 -14.40
C LYS A 326 -48.16 -43.14 -15.90
N GLN A 327 -47.00 -42.81 -16.50
CA GLN A 327 -46.82 -42.85 -17.96
C GLN A 327 -46.24 -44.18 -18.50
N GLU A 328 -45.67 -45.05 -17.65
CA GLU A 328 -44.99 -46.28 -18.12
C GLU A 328 -45.89 -47.51 -18.30
N LEU A 329 -47.18 -47.45 -17.95
CA LEU A 329 -48.14 -48.55 -18.16
C LEU A 329 -48.73 -48.52 -19.58
N THR A 330 -47.91 -48.81 -20.58
CA THR A 330 -48.37 -49.05 -21.96
C THR A 330 -48.66 -50.53 -22.18
N PHE A 331 -49.92 -50.89 -22.41
CA PHE A 331 -50.34 -52.27 -22.65
C PHE A 331 -50.51 -52.53 -24.15
N PRO A 332 -50.01 -53.67 -24.67
CA PRO A 332 -50.24 -54.04 -26.06
C PRO A 332 -51.71 -54.38 -26.30
N LEU A 333 -52.32 -53.83 -27.36
CA LEU A 333 -53.70 -54.10 -27.76
C LEU A 333 -53.83 -55.48 -28.42
N LEU A 334 -54.99 -56.11 -28.26
CA LEU A 334 -55.27 -57.48 -28.71
C LEU A 334 -55.40 -57.51 -30.24
N ASN A 335 -54.48 -58.17 -30.95
CA ASN A 335 -54.38 -58.13 -32.42
C ASN A 335 -55.14 -59.27 -33.11
N ILE A 336 -56.48 -59.22 -33.09
CA ILE A 336 -57.35 -60.27 -33.65
C ILE A 336 -57.94 -59.92 -35.01
N LYS A 337 -57.61 -58.75 -35.57
CA LYS A 337 -58.22 -58.23 -36.80
C LYS A 337 -58.06 -59.20 -37.97
N THR A 338 -56.85 -59.73 -38.15
CA THR A 338 -56.54 -60.65 -39.26
C THR A 338 -57.28 -61.98 -39.11
N SER A 339 -57.24 -62.59 -37.92
CA SER A 339 -57.90 -63.89 -37.67
C SER A 339 -59.41 -63.81 -37.80
N VAL A 340 -60.03 -62.70 -37.38
CA VAL A 340 -61.46 -62.45 -37.59
C VAL A 340 -61.78 -62.38 -39.09
N GLN A 341 -60.95 -61.69 -39.87
CA GLN A 341 -61.13 -61.57 -41.31
C GLN A 341 -61.01 -62.93 -42.03
N GLU A 342 -59.99 -63.72 -41.68
CA GLU A 342 -59.78 -65.06 -42.24
C GLU A 342 -60.95 -66.01 -41.95
N ALA A 343 -61.48 -65.98 -40.72
CA ALA A 343 -62.65 -66.77 -40.35
C ALA A 343 -63.92 -66.33 -41.10
N MET A 344 -64.11 -65.02 -41.26
CA MET A 344 -65.22 -64.48 -42.06
C MET A 344 -65.14 -64.93 -43.52
N ASP A 345 -63.95 -64.92 -44.12
CA ASP A 345 -63.75 -65.31 -45.51
C ASP A 345 -63.94 -66.81 -45.71
N ALA A 346 -63.50 -67.64 -44.76
CA ALA A 346 -63.76 -69.08 -44.74
C ALA A 346 -65.27 -69.40 -44.67
N VAL A 347 -66.00 -68.73 -43.79
CA VAL A 347 -67.46 -68.90 -43.67
C VAL A 347 -68.17 -68.42 -44.93
N LYS A 348 -67.79 -67.28 -45.51
CA LYS A 348 -68.38 -66.79 -46.77
C LYS A 348 -68.16 -67.76 -47.92
N LYS A 349 -66.95 -68.32 -48.03
CA LYS A 349 -66.62 -69.33 -49.06
C LYS A 349 -67.51 -70.55 -48.92
N GLU A 350 -67.71 -71.03 -47.70
CA GLU A 350 -68.59 -72.17 -47.41
C GLU A 350 -70.06 -71.83 -47.69
N LEU A 351 -70.48 -70.60 -47.38
CA LEU A 351 -71.84 -70.16 -47.61
C LEU A 351 -72.21 -70.07 -49.11
N ALA A 352 -71.22 -69.80 -49.97
CA ALA A 352 -71.37 -69.68 -51.41
C ALA A 352 -71.57 -71.02 -52.14
N ILE A 353 -71.35 -72.16 -51.48
CA ILE A 353 -71.59 -73.49 -52.07
C ILE A 353 -73.12 -73.68 -52.24
N PRO A 354 -73.62 -73.96 -53.47
CA PRO A 354 -75.05 -74.09 -53.74
C PRO A 354 -75.64 -75.37 -53.14
N ILE A 355 -76.96 -75.37 -52.89
CA ILE A 355 -77.70 -76.50 -52.32
C ILE A 355 -77.94 -77.58 -53.40
N PRO A 356 -77.64 -78.87 -53.15
CA PRO A 356 -77.91 -79.95 -54.11
C PRO A 356 -79.41 -80.17 -54.37
N ALA A 357 -79.82 -80.36 -55.63
CA ALA A 357 -81.23 -80.34 -56.05
C ALA A 357 -82.03 -81.65 -55.84
N LEU A 358 -81.40 -82.82 -55.72
CA LEU A 358 -82.13 -84.11 -55.77
C LEU A 358 -81.63 -85.20 -54.78
N ILE A 359 -80.33 -85.47 -54.69
CA ILE A 359 -79.75 -86.51 -53.81
C ILE A 359 -78.52 -85.92 -53.08
N GLY A 360 -78.32 -86.26 -51.79
CA GLY A 360 -77.11 -85.88 -51.02
C GLY A 360 -77.22 -84.65 -50.09
N GLN A 361 -78.40 -84.03 -49.96
CA GLN A 361 -78.60 -82.83 -49.10
C GLN A 361 -78.27 -83.04 -47.61
N LYS A 362 -78.46 -84.26 -47.09
CA LYS A 362 -78.14 -84.58 -45.69
C LYS A 362 -76.63 -84.46 -45.44
N THR A 363 -75.83 -85.12 -46.28
CA THR A 363 -74.37 -85.10 -46.22
C THR A 363 -73.83 -83.68 -46.43
N TRP A 364 -74.39 -82.92 -47.38
CA TRP A 364 -74.02 -81.51 -47.60
C TRP A 364 -74.27 -80.62 -46.36
N ARG A 365 -75.39 -80.80 -45.66
CA ARG A 365 -75.67 -80.04 -44.42
C ARG A 365 -74.67 -80.40 -43.32
N GLU A 366 -74.39 -81.68 -43.16
CA GLU A 366 -73.45 -82.19 -42.16
C GLU A 366 -72.03 -81.65 -42.42
N GLU A 367 -71.53 -81.74 -43.67
CA GLU A 367 -70.22 -81.20 -44.07
C GLU A 367 -70.14 -79.68 -43.91
N ARG A 368 -71.16 -78.94 -44.35
CA ARG A 368 -71.21 -77.47 -44.21
C ARG A 368 -71.21 -77.03 -42.75
N THR A 369 -71.96 -77.72 -41.89
CA THR A 369 -71.94 -77.45 -40.45
C THR A 369 -70.58 -77.75 -39.84
N ILE A 370 -69.92 -78.84 -40.25
CA ILE A 370 -68.56 -79.17 -39.81
C ILE A 370 -67.58 -78.07 -40.21
N ASN A 371 -67.56 -77.66 -41.49
CA ASN A 371 -66.64 -76.66 -42.01
C ASN A 371 -66.80 -75.29 -41.34
N ILE A 372 -68.03 -74.83 -41.11
CA ILE A 372 -68.30 -73.57 -40.39
C ILE A 372 -67.85 -73.67 -38.93
N ASN A 373 -68.16 -74.79 -38.26
CA ASN A 373 -67.75 -74.99 -36.88
C ASN A 373 -66.23 -75.04 -36.74
N ASP A 374 -65.52 -75.61 -37.71
CA ASP A 374 -64.06 -75.67 -37.68
C ASP A 374 -63.43 -74.30 -37.93
N ALA A 375 -64.02 -73.45 -38.79
CA ALA A 375 -63.61 -72.05 -38.93
C ALA A 375 -63.82 -71.25 -37.63
N ILE A 376 -64.94 -71.47 -36.92
CA ILE A 376 -65.21 -70.83 -35.62
C ILE A 376 -64.22 -71.32 -34.55
N LYS A 377 -63.93 -72.63 -34.49
CA LYS A 377 -62.94 -73.19 -33.56
C LYS A 377 -61.55 -72.61 -33.81
N ALA A 378 -61.14 -72.45 -35.07
CA ALA A 378 -59.86 -71.85 -35.44
C ALA A 378 -59.76 -70.38 -34.97
N LEU A 379 -60.83 -69.59 -35.15
CA LEU A 379 -60.90 -68.22 -34.64
C LEU A 379 -60.77 -68.17 -33.11
N ILE A 380 -61.49 -69.03 -32.39
CA ILE A 380 -61.42 -69.09 -30.92
C ILE A 380 -60.01 -69.44 -30.46
N ALA A 381 -59.33 -70.38 -31.12
CA ALA A 381 -57.95 -70.73 -30.81
C ALA A 381 -56.98 -69.56 -31.03
N ALA A 382 -57.15 -68.79 -32.12
CA ALA A 382 -56.35 -67.60 -32.40
C ALA A 382 -56.58 -66.48 -31.36
N ILE A 383 -57.83 -66.21 -31.00
CA ILE A 383 -58.18 -65.23 -29.96
C ILE A 383 -57.56 -65.61 -28.62
N ASN A 384 -57.67 -66.88 -28.21
CA ASN A 384 -57.08 -67.36 -26.96
C ASN A 384 -55.54 -67.21 -26.97
N THR A 385 -54.89 -67.51 -28.10
CA THR A 385 -53.43 -67.36 -28.24
C THR A 385 -52.99 -65.90 -28.07
N GLU A 386 -53.67 -64.95 -28.71
CA GLU A 386 -53.34 -63.53 -28.58
C GLU A 386 -53.67 -62.97 -27.19
N ARG A 387 -54.76 -63.44 -26.56
CA ARG A 387 -55.07 -63.13 -25.17
C ARG A 387 -53.95 -63.61 -24.23
N ASP A 388 -53.47 -64.83 -24.41
CA ASP A 388 -52.43 -65.39 -23.54
C ASP A 388 -51.09 -64.66 -23.72
N LYS A 389 -50.76 -64.22 -24.93
CA LYS A 389 -49.61 -63.32 -25.19
C LYS A 389 -49.76 -61.98 -24.48
N GLN A 390 -50.93 -61.34 -24.57
CA GLN A 390 -51.20 -60.08 -23.88
C GLN A 390 -51.09 -60.24 -22.35
N ASN A 391 -51.68 -61.29 -21.78
CA ASN A 391 -51.61 -61.60 -20.36
C ASN A 391 -50.17 -61.81 -19.88
N ASN A 392 -49.35 -62.51 -20.67
CA ASN A 392 -47.94 -62.69 -20.36
C ASN A 392 -47.16 -61.37 -20.42
N GLY A 393 -47.45 -60.50 -21.39
CA GLY A 393 -46.87 -59.16 -21.49
C GLY A 393 -47.25 -58.26 -20.30
N ILE A 394 -48.53 -58.26 -19.90
CA ILE A 394 -49.02 -57.53 -18.72
C ILE A 394 -48.28 -58.01 -17.47
N ARG A 395 -48.23 -59.33 -17.26
CA ARG A 395 -47.57 -59.93 -16.09
C ARG A 395 -46.07 -59.60 -16.05
N ALA A 396 -45.38 -59.62 -17.19
CA ALA A 396 -43.96 -59.26 -17.27
C ALA A 396 -43.72 -57.79 -16.91
N SER A 397 -44.54 -56.88 -17.44
CA SER A 397 -44.46 -55.44 -17.14
C SER A 397 -44.71 -55.17 -15.65
N VAL A 398 -45.80 -55.72 -15.10
CA VAL A 398 -46.15 -55.58 -13.67
C VAL A 398 -45.02 -56.11 -12.77
N ASN A 399 -44.45 -57.28 -13.08
CA ASN A 399 -43.36 -57.85 -12.28
C ASN A 399 -42.08 -57.00 -12.33
N LYS A 400 -41.76 -56.43 -13.50
CA LYS A 400 -40.60 -55.54 -13.66
C LYS A 400 -40.76 -54.27 -12.83
N THR A 401 -41.92 -53.63 -12.93
CA THR A 401 -42.27 -52.43 -12.18
C THR A 401 -42.30 -52.69 -10.66
N TYR A 402 -42.93 -53.78 -10.24
CA TYR A 402 -42.96 -54.20 -8.83
C TYR A 402 -41.55 -54.42 -8.27
N THR A 403 -40.68 -55.12 -9.02
CA THR A 403 -39.30 -55.39 -8.59
C THR A 403 -38.50 -54.09 -8.43
N TYR A 404 -38.62 -53.17 -9.38
CA TYR A 404 -37.97 -51.86 -9.32
C TYR A 404 -38.43 -51.06 -8.08
N TYR A 405 -39.74 -51.01 -7.81
CA TYR A 405 -40.26 -50.29 -6.64
C TYR A 405 -39.84 -50.91 -5.32
N MET A 406 -39.83 -52.24 -5.22
CA MET A 406 -39.36 -52.91 -4.02
C MET A 406 -37.87 -52.63 -3.76
N GLN A 407 -37.04 -52.51 -4.79
CA GLN A 407 -35.63 -52.13 -4.63
C GLN A 407 -35.47 -50.69 -4.13
N GLN A 408 -36.21 -49.73 -4.71
CA GLN A 408 -36.15 -48.33 -4.28
C GLN A 408 -36.70 -48.13 -2.86
N LEU A 409 -37.81 -48.79 -2.53
CA LEU A 409 -38.38 -48.75 -1.18
C LEU A 409 -37.41 -49.31 -0.14
N ASN A 410 -36.76 -50.44 -0.44
CA ASN A 410 -35.75 -51.01 0.45
C ASN A 410 -34.57 -50.07 0.66
N LYS A 411 -34.12 -49.37 -0.39
CA LYS A 411 -33.06 -48.35 -0.28
C LYS A 411 -33.47 -47.22 0.67
N LEU A 412 -34.68 -46.68 0.50
CA LEU A 412 -35.20 -45.62 1.37
C LEU A 412 -35.39 -46.06 2.82
N ILE A 413 -35.78 -47.32 3.05
CA ILE A 413 -35.89 -47.90 4.40
C ILE A 413 -34.51 -47.97 5.07
N ILE A 414 -33.47 -48.37 4.33
CA ILE A 414 -32.09 -48.43 4.84
C ILE A 414 -31.59 -47.03 5.19
N GLU A 415 -31.78 -46.05 4.30
CA GLU A 415 -31.38 -44.66 4.53
C GLU A 415 -32.09 -44.05 5.75
N ASN A 416 -33.40 -44.26 5.89
CA ASN A 416 -34.15 -43.77 7.06
C ASN A 416 -33.67 -44.42 8.38
N LYS A 417 -33.35 -45.72 8.38
CA LYS A 417 -32.77 -46.37 9.57
C LYS A 417 -31.42 -45.75 9.96
N ALA A 418 -30.57 -45.44 8.99
CA ALA A 418 -29.29 -44.78 9.25
C ALA A 418 -29.48 -43.40 9.90
N LEU A 419 -30.38 -42.58 9.34
CA LEU A 419 -30.71 -41.26 9.90
C LEU A 419 -31.33 -41.33 11.30
N GLN A 420 -32.11 -42.37 11.59
CA GLN A 420 -32.68 -42.56 12.92
C GLN A 420 -31.59 -42.90 13.95
N ASN A 421 -30.61 -43.73 13.58
CA ASN A 421 -29.47 -44.06 14.44
C ASN A 421 -28.61 -42.82 14.74
N GLU A 422 -28.37 -41.99 13.73
CA GLU A 422 -27.62 -40.73 13.89
C GLU A 422 -28.33 -39.76 14.84
N ASN A 423 -29.66 -39.62 14.71
CA ASN A 423 -30.45 -38.78 15.61
C ASN A 423 -30.40 -39.25 17.07
N GLU A 424 -30.43 -40.56 17.32
CA GLU A 424 -30.30 -41.09 18.69
C GLU A 424 -28.90 -40.86 19.27
N ALA A 425 -27.85 -40.96 18.45
CA ALA A 425 -26.49 -40.59 18.86
C ALA A 425 -26.39 -39.11 19.26
N LEU A 426 -26.95 -38.21 18.45
CA LEU A 426 -26.97 -36.77 18.72
C LEU A 426 -27.78 -36.40 19.97
N LYS A 427 -28.88 -37.11 20.25
CA LYS A 427 -29.60 -36.95 21.52
C LYS A 427 -28.74 -37.33 22.73
N ALA A 428 -28.01 -38.44 22.63
CA ALA A 428 -27.12 -38.89 23.70
C ALA A 428 -25.98 -37.89 23.97
N GLU A 429 -25.41 -37.32 22.91
CA GLU A 429 -24.39 -36.28 23.02
C GLU A 429 -24.94 -35.00 23.65
N ASN A 430 -26.12 -34.54 23.23
CA ASN A 430 -26.80 -33.39 23.84
C ASN A 430 -27.08 -33.59 25.33
N ALA A 431 -27.40 -34.81 25.76
CA ALA A 431 -27.58 -35.12 27.18
C ALA A 431 -26.27 -34.95 27.97
N LYS A 432 -25.13 -35.40 27.42
CA LYS A 432 -23.80 -35.19 28.03
C LYS A 432 -23.44 -33.70 28.11
N VAL A 433 -23.69 -32.93 27.06
CA VAL A 433 -23.46 -31.48 27.05
C VAL A 433 -24.29 -30.78 28.12
N LYS A 434 -25.58 -31.12 28.25
CA LYS A 434 -26.44 -30.60 29.32
C LYS A 434 -25.89 -30.94 30.71
N GLN A 435 -25.42 -32.17 30.91
CA GLN A 435 -24.80 -32.59 32.17
C GLN A 435 -23.53 -31.79 32.47
N HIS A 436 -22.65 -31.57 31.49
CA HIS A 436 -21.47 -30.72 31.65
C HIS A 436 -21.82 -29.28 31.99
N ILE A 437 -22.86 -28.72 31.36
CA ILE A 437 -23.37 -27.38 31.68
C ILE A 437 -23.89 -27.33 33.12
N SER A 438 -24.63 -28.35 33.57
CA SER A 438 -25.10 -28.44 34.97
C SER A 438 -23.98 -28.67 35.99
N GLN A 439 -22.82 -29.17 35.57
CA GLN A 439 -21.63 -29.35 36.41
C GLN A 439 -20.74 -28.09 36.49
N LEU A 440 -20.98 -27.08 35.65
CA LEU A 440 -20.30 -25.78 35.78
C LEU A 440 -20.79 -25.09 37.06
N ASP A 441 -19.93 -24.99 38.07
CA ASP A 441 -20.22 -24.23 39.30
C ASP A 441 -20.38 -22.75 38.95
N GLU A 442 -21.64 -22.28 38.93
CA GLU A 442 -21.97 -20.87 38.72
C GLU A 442 -21.19 -19.95 39.68
N ASN A 443 -20.84 -20.42 40.88
CA ASN A 443 -20.07 -19.62 41.84
C ASN A 443 -18.60 -19.51 41.44
N ALA A 444 -18.01 -20.54 40.83
CA ALA A 444 -16.67 -20.46 40.27
C ALA A 444 -16.61 -19.48 39.09
N VAL A 445 -17.61 -19.52 38.21
CA VAL A 445 -17.74 -18.56 37.09
C VAL A 445 -17.93 -17.14 37.60
N ARG A 446 -18.78 -16.92 38.62
CA ARG A 446 -18.93 -15.60 39.27
C ARG A 446 -17.65 -15.10 39.92
N ARG A 447 -16.88 -15.96 40.61
CA ARG A 447 -15.58 -15.59 41.20
C ARG A 447 -14.56 -15.17 40.14
N VAL A 448 -14.44 -15.93 39.06
CA VAL A 448 -13.55 -15.59 37.93
C VAL A 448 -14.00 -14.30 37.25
N THR A 449 -15.30 -14.09 37.10
CA THR A 449 -15.86 -12.87 36.51
C THR A 449 -15.57 -11.65 37.38
N ALA A 450 -15.77 -11.75 38.70
CA ALA A 450 -15.44 -10.68 39.65
C ALA A 450 -13.93 -10.36 39.68
N GLN A 451 -13.07 -11.38 39.63
CA GLN A 451 -11.62 -11.19 39.51
C GLN A 451 -11.23 -10.49 38.20
N LYS A 452 -11.82 -10.91 37.08
CA LYS A 452 -11.62 -10.27 35.78
C LYS A 452 -12.03 -8.80 35.82
N ASP A 453 -13.19 -8.49 36.38
CA ASP A 453 -13.72 -7.13 36.44
C ASP A 453 -12.85 -6.22 37.34
N ALA A 454 -12.34 -6.74 38.46
CA ALA A 454 -11.39 -6.03 39.31
C ALA A 454 -10.06 -5.72 38.59
N VAL A 455 -9.54 -6.66 37.79
CA VAL A 455 -8.33 -6.44 36.97
C VAL A 455 -8.59 -5.39 35.89
N ILE A 456 -9.74 -5.44 35.21
CA ILE A 456 -10.15 -4.44 34.22
C ILE A 456 -10.22 -3.05 34.85
N GLU A 457 -10.80 -2.93 36.04
CA GLU A 457 -10.89 -1.65 36.75
C GLU A 457 -9.50 -1.09 37.09
N SER A 458 -8.59 -1.94 37.57
CA SER A 458 -7.20 -1.55 37.86
C SER A 458 -6.45 -1.08 36.62
N LEU A 459 -6.56 -1.81 35.51
CA LEU A 459 -5.94 -1.43 34.24
C LEU A 459 -6.50 -0.12 33.69
N ASN A 460 -7.81 0.10 33.81
CA ASN A 460 -8.43 1.35 33.39
C ASN A 460 -7.93 2.55 34.23
N LYS A 461 -7.75 2.39 35.54
CA LYS A 461 -7.16 3.43 36.39
C LYS A 461 -5.74 3.78 35.96
N GLN A 462 -4.92 2.76 35.67
CA GLN A 462 -3.56 2.97 35.16
C GLN A 462 -3.56 3.69 33.80
N LEU A 463 -4.47 3.30 32.90
CA LEU A 463 -4.61 3.91 31.58
C LEU A 463 -4.97 5.40 31.69
N VAL A 464 -5.91 5.75 32.56
CA VAL A 464 -6.31 7.16 32.81
C VAL A 464 -5.11 7.97 33.32
N SER A 465 -4.39 7.45 34.33
CA SER A 465 -3.20 8.11 34.86
C SER A 465 -2.11 8.33 33.78
N LYS A 466 -1.86 7.34 32.91
CA LYS A 466 -0.89 7.49 31.82
C LYS A 466 -1.34 8.47 30.74
N ASN A 467 -2.64 8.55 30.46
CA ASN A 467 -3.17 9.55 29.53
C ASN A 467 -3.03 10.99 30.06
N GLU A 468 -3.17 11.18 31.38
CA GLU A 468 -2.90 12.48 32.02
C GLU A 468 -1.43 12.87 31.87
N ASP A 469 -0.49 11.93 32.08
CA ASP A 469 0.95 12.15 31.90
C ASP A 469 1.27 12.53 30.44
N ILE A 470 0.70 11.82 29.46
CA ILE A 470 0.87 12.14 28.03
C ILE A 470 0.35 13.54 27.70
N THR A 471 -0.78 13.94 28.30
CA THR A 471 -1.37 15.27 28.08
C THR A 471 -0.48 16.37 28.63
N LYS A 472 0.13 16.15 29.81
CA LYS A 472 1.14 17.07 30.38
C LYS A 472 2.37 17.18 29.47
N LEU A 473 2.94 16.04 29.06
CA LEU A 473 4.08 16.01 28.14
C LEU A 473 3.81 16.72 26.82
N LYS A 474 2.62 16.56 26.24
CA LYS A 474 2.21 17.26 25.01
C LYS A 474 2.16 18.78 25.21
N THR A 475 1.69 19.22 26.38
CA THR A 475 1.64 20.65 26.75
C THR A 475 3.04 21.23 26.93
N ASP A 476 3.93 20.49 27.61
CA ASP A 476 5.33 20.88 27.80
C ASP A 476 6.06 20.95 26.47
N TYR A 477 5.87 19.97 25.59
CA TYR A 477 6.44 19.94 24.25
C TYR A 477 6.02 21.17 23.43
N ASN A 478 4.72 21.49 23.40
CA ASN A 478 4.22 22.66 22.68
C ASN A 478 4.80 23.96 23.23
N THR A 479 4.90 24.07 24.56
CA THR A 479 5.51 25.23 25.23
C THR A 479 6.98 25.38 24.85
N LEU A 480 7.74 24.28 24.83
CA LEU A 480 9.15 24.28 24.44
C LEU A 480 9.31 24.66 22.96
N TRP A 481 8.42 24.14 22.10
CA TRP A 481 8.41 24.44 20.67
C TRP A 481 8.17 25.92 20.39
N ASP A 482 7.26 26.56 21.10
CA ASP A 482 7.01 27.99 20.94
C ASP A 482 8.18 28.84 21.46
N LYS A 483 8.83 28.45 22.56
CA LYS A 483 10.09 29.08 23.01
C LYS A 483 11.20 28.94 21.95
N TYR A 484 11.34 27.75 21.35
CA TYR A 484 12.31 27.50 20.31
C TYR A 484 12.07 28.38 19.07
N LYS A 485 10.83 28.54 18.62
CA LYS A 485 10.51 29.46 17.52
C LYS A 485 10.94 30.90 17.81
N ILE A 486 10.68 31.38 19.03
CA ILE A 486 11.08 32.73 19.44
C ILE A 486 12.61 32.87 19.41
N LEU A 487 13.34 31.89 19.94
CA LEU A 487 14.81 31.87 19.90
C LEU A 487 15.35 31.88 18.47
N VAL A 488 14.74 31.12 17.55
CA VAL A 488 15.12 31.13 16.13
C VAL A 488 14.89 32.50 15.49
N LEU A 489 13.78 33.16 15.79
CA LEU A 489 13.52 34.52 15.30
C LEU A 489 14.55 35.52 15.84
N GLN A 490 14.85 35.46 17.14
CA GLN A 490 15.87 36.30 17.77
C GLN A 490 17.26 36.06 17.18
N TRP A 491 17.62 34.80 16.94
CA TRP A 491 18.88 34.43 16.30
C TRP A 491 18.97 34.96 14.86
N ASN A 492 17.89 34.85 14.09
CA ASN A 492 17.83 35.37 12.73
C ASN A 492 17.93 36.90 12.70
N ASP A 493 17.38 37.60 13.69
CA ASP A 493 17.53 39.05 13.80
C ASP A 493 18.96 39.44 14.23
N LEU A 494 19.55 38.71 15.18
CA LEU A 494 20.92 38.95 15.64
C LEU A 494 21.94 38.74 14.51
N THR A 495 21.76 37.68 13.71
CA THR A 495 22.65 37.38 12.56
C THR A 495 22.50 38.37 11.40
N ARG A 496 21.45 39.21 11.39
CA ARG A 496 21.27 40.31 10.44
C ARG A 496 21.89 41.63 10.91
N GLN A 497 22.34 41.71 12.16
CA GLN A 497 23.00 42.92 12.67
C GLN A 497 24.35 43.12 11.96
N PRO A 498 24.65 44.34 11.48
CA PRO A 498 25.86 44.62 10.71
C PRO A 498 27.13 44.32 11.51
N GLU A 499 27.12 44.54 12.82
CA GLU A 499 28.24 44.27 13.72
C GLU A 499 28.56 42.76 13.79
N ILE A 500 27.53 41.91 13.81
CA ILE A 500 27.67 40.45 13.83
C ILE A 500 28.16 39.94 12.48
N ILE A 501 27.62 40.47 11.37
CA ILE A 501 28.08 40.12 10.01
C ILE A 501 29.57 40.48 9.85
N GLU A 502 29.98 41.66 10.31
CA GLU A 502 31.37 42.12 10.26
C GLU A 502 32.28 41.26 11.18
N ALA A 503 31.82 40.93 12.38
CA ALA A 503 32.55 40.05 13.28
C ALA A 503 32.77 38.65 12.68
N VAL A 504 31.76 38.06 12.03
CA VAL A 504 31.87 36.78 11.34
C VAL A 504 32.85 36.87 10.18
N LYS A 505 32.77 37.91 9.34
CA LYS A 505 33.73 38.13 8.25
C LYS A 505 35.18 38.22 8.75
N ARG A 506 35.41 38.97 9.83
CA ARG A 506 36.74 39.06 10.45
C ARG A 506 37.25 37.71 10.97
N VAL A 507 36.37 36.87 11.50
CA VAL A 507 36.74 35.50 11.93
C VAL A 507 37.09 34.63 10.72
N GLU A 508 36.34 34.73 9.63
CA GLU A 508 36.60 33.97 8.40
C GLU A 508 37.92 34.40 7.73
N GLU A 509 38.20 35.70 7.68
CA GLU A 509 39.46 36.24 7.16
C GLU A 509 40.66 35.77 7.98
N ARG A 510 40.60 35.88 9.31
CA ARG A 510 41.66 35.34 10.19
C ARG A 510 41.90 33.85 9.97
N LYS A 511 40.84 33.05 9.83
CA LYS A 511 40.98 31.61 9.55
C LYS A 511 41.66 31.33 8.21
N LYS A 512 41.41 32.16 7.18
CA LYS A 512 42.08 32.03 5.88
C LYS A 512 43.56 32.41 5.95
N GLU A 513 43.89 33.48 6.68
CA GLU A 513 45.28 33.91 6.90
C GLU A 513 46.08 32.88 7.69
N GLU A 514 45.50 32.34 8.78
CA GLU A 514 46.12 31.27 9.57
C GLU A 514 46.35 29.99 8.73
N ALA A 515 45.43 29.66 7.84
CA ALA A 515 45.57 28.52 6.94
C ALA A 515 46.65 28.76 5.86
N ALA A 516 46.77 29.99 5.34
CA ALA A 516 47.80 30.36 4.38
C ALA A 516 49.20 30.34 5.01
N ALA A 517 49.35 30.89 6.21
CA ALA A 517 50.61 30.87 6.96
C ALA A 517 51.07 29.43 7.26
N LYS A 518 50.15 28.54 7.66
CA LYS A 518 50.47 27.11 7.87
C LYS A 518 50.92 26.41 6.59
N ARG A 519 50.36 26.75 5.43
CA ARG A 519 50.78 26.19 4.13
C ARG A 519 52.17 26.69 3.72
N GLU A 520 52.46 27.97 3.93
CA GLU A 520 53.76 28.54 3.59
C GLU A 520 54.87 28.00 4.49
N GLU A 521 54.60 27.80 5.78
CA GLU A 521 55.56 27.17 6.71
C GLU A 521 55.89 25.73 6.29
N GLN A 522 54.87 24.94 5.92
CA GLN A 522 55.08 23.58 5.40
C GLN A 522 55.86 23.58 4.08
N ALA A 523 55.59 24.55 3.19
CA ALA A 523 56.32 24.71 1.94
C ALA A 523 57.78 25.10 2.18
N LYS A 524 58.05 26.02 3.12
CA LYS A 524 59.40 26.41 3.54
C LYS A 524 60.18 25.22 4.09
N GLN A 525 59.55 24.42 4.95
CA GLN A 525 60.18 23.23 5.53
C GLN A 525 60.51 22.17 4.47
N SER A 526 59.63 22.00 3.47
CA SER A 526 59.88 21.09 2.34
C SER A 526 61.08 21.57 1.50
N ARG A 527 61.12 22.87 1.16
CA ARG A 527 62.25 23.47 0.44
C ARG A 527 63.57 23.33 1.20
N TYR A 528 63.55 23.51 2.51
CA TYR A 528 64.71 23.30 3.38
C TYR A 528 65.27 21.89 3.28
N GLN A 529 64.39 20.88 3.32
CA GLN A 529 64.81 19.50 3.18
C GLN A 529 65.37 19.19 1.78
N ASP A 530 64.75 19.74 0.72
CA ASP A 530 65.21 19.55 -0.66
C ASP A 530 66.63 20.10 -0.88
N ILE A 531 66.97 21.23 -0.25
CA ILE A 531 68.30 21.83 -0.36
C ILE A 531 69.34 20.98 0.37
N ILE A 532 69.03 20.49 1.58
CA ILE A 532 69.90 19.54 2.31
C ILE A 532 70.14 18.29 1.46
N ASP A 533 69.09 17.72 0.87
CA ASP A 533 69.18 16.52 0.04
C ASP A 533 70.02 16.75 -1.21
N ARG A 534 69.99 17.97 -1.77
CA ARG A 534 70.83 18.36 -2.90
C ARG A 534 72.32 18.31 -2.56
N PHE A 535 72.76 18.87 -1.43
CA PHE A 535 74.16 18.80 -1.02
C PHE A 535 74.64 17.36 -0.82
N ILE A 536 73.77 16.50 -0.27
CA ILE A 536 74.05 15.08 -0.12
C ILE A 536 74.24 14.42 -1.49
N ASN A 537 73.33 14.68 -2.43
CA ASN A 537 73.39 14.10 -3.77
C ASN A 537 74.60 14.60 -4.57
N GLU A 538 74.95 15.89 -4.49
CA GLU A 538 76.16 16.44 -5.13
C GLU A 538 77.43 15.76 -4.58
N GLY A 539 77.47 15.49 -3.27
CA GLY A 539 78.52 14.70 -2.66
C GLY A 539 78.56 13.25 -3.16
N TYR A 540 77.40 12.60 -3.34
CA TYR A 540 77.31 11.27 -3.93
C TYR A 540 77.79 11.24 -5.38
N ASP A 541 77.40 12.23 -6.20
CA ASP A 541 77.82 12.33 -7.59
C ASP A 541 79.32 12.55 -7.73
N ALA A 542 79.91 13.35 -6.84
CA ALA A 542 81.36 13.55 -6.75
C ALA A 542 82.09 12.24 -6.38
N LEU A 543 81.61 11.51 -5.36
CA LEU A 543 82.19 10.20 -5.00
C LEU A 543 82.02 9.17 -6.11
N LYS A 544 80.85 9.14 -6.74
CA LYS A 544 80.54 8.22 -7.84
C LYS A 544 81.49 8.47 -9.01
N SER A 545 81.67 9.73 -9.39
CA SER A 545 82.60 10.14 -10.45
C SER A 545 84.04 9.79 -10.10
N PHE A 546 84.48 10.09 -8.88
CA PHE A 546 85.82 9.76 -8.40
C PHE A 546 86.10 8.25 -8.36
N SER A 547 85.10 7.43 -8.00
CA SER A 547 85.25 5.98 -7.90
C SER A 547 85.63 5.33 -9.24
N LYS A 548 85.23 5.93 -10.36
CA LYS A 548 85.54 5.49 -11.74
C LYS A 548 86.93 5.91 -12.22
N THR A 549 87.66 6.70 -11.44
CA THR A 549 89.02 7.15 -11.79
C THR A 549 90.10 6.21 -11.22
N GLY A 550 91.34 6.33 -11.68
CA GLY A 550 92.51 5.67 -11.08
C GLY A 550 93.19 6.47 -9.96
N ARG A 551 92.67 7.66 -9.61
CA ARG A 551 93.28 8.58 -8.64
C ARG A 551 93.12 8.07 -7.20
N ILE A 552 94.00 8.52 -6.32
CA ILE A 552 93.95 8.20 -4.88
C ILE A 552 93.50 9.40 -4.02
N ASP A 553 93.48 10.61 -4.59
CA ASP A 553 93.07 11.85 -3.91
C ASP A 553 91.97 12.59 -4.69
N PHE A 554 91.08 13.26 -3.95
CA PHE A 554 90.03 14.12 -4.49
C PHE A 554 90.62 15.40 -5.07
N ILE A 555 90.10 15.86 -6.22
CA ILE A 555 90.36 17.25 -6.64
C ILE A 555 89.53 18.19 -5.76
N GLU A 556 89.93 19.46 -5.68
CA GLU A 556 89.28 20.48 -4.83
C GLU A 556 87.75 20.52 -5.00
N LYS A 557 87.26 20.43 -6.24
CA LYS A 557 85.82 20.41 -6.55
C LYS A 557 85.11 19.18 -5.95
N GLU A 558 85.73 18.01 -6.01
CA GLU A 558 85.20 16.77 -5.44
C GLU A 558 85.25 16.83 -3.91
N ALA A 559 86.38 17.28 -3.36
CA ALA A 559 86.57 17.45 -1.92
C ALA A 559 85.51 18.38 -1.31
N ASN A 560 85.21 19.50 -1.95
CA ASN A 560 84.18 20.44 -1.49
C ASN A 560 82.77 19.83 -1.52
N ALA A 561 82.39 19.17 -2.62
CA ALA A 561 81.08 18.51 -2.72
C ALA A 561 80.92 17.40 -1.67
N ILE A 562 81.97 16.61 -1.43
CA ILE A 562 81.99 15.55 -0.42
C ILE A 562 81.91 16.14 1.00
N TYR A 563 82.67 17.20 1.27
CA TYR A 563 82.66 17.90 2.55
C TYR A 563 81.27 18.43 2.90
N TYR A 564 80.63 19.15 1.97
CA TYR A 564 79.26 19.65 2.18
C TYR A 564 78.22 18.53 2.21
N GLY A 565 78.40 17.45 1.44
CA GLY A 565 77.54 16.28 1.50
C GLY A 565 77.56 15.58 2.86
N ILE A 566 78.74 15.48 3.49
CA ILE A 566 78.87 14.95 4.86
C ILE A 566 78.23 15.88 5.88
N MET A 567 78.44 17.21 5.78
CA MET A 567 77.78 18.18 6.67
C MET A 567 76.26 18.17 6.54
N ALA A 568 75.74 18.12 5.32
CA ALA A 568 74.31 18.05 5.04
C ALA A 568 73.70 16.73 5.55
N THR A 569 74.43 15.62 5.42
CA THR A 569 74.03 14.32 6.01
C THR A 569 74.00 14.40 7.53
N ALA A 570 75.03 15.00 8.13
CA ALA A 570 75.09 15.18 9.58
C ALA A 570 73.91 16.01 10.09
N SER A 571 73.58 17.10 9.40
CA SER A 571 72.40 17.92 9.70
C SER A 571 71.09 17.14 9.54
N LYS A 572 70.89 16.46 8.40
CA LYS A 572 69.67 15.68 8.11
C LYS A 572 69.37 14.61 9.16
N TYR A 573 70.41 14.00 9.72
CA TYR A 573 70.29 12.90 10.68
C TYR A 573 70.65 13.31 12.12
N ASN A 574 70.81 14.60 12.42
CA ASN A 574 71.19 15.12 13.74
C ASN A 574 72.46 14.45 14.32
N LEU A 575 73.50 14.33 13.51
CA LEU A 575 74.79 13.77 13.92
C LEU A 575 75.78 14.91 14.25
N PRO A 576 76.40 14.93 15.43
CA PRO A 576 77.39 15.95 15.77
C PRO A 576 78.69 15.74 14.98
N LEU A 577 79.40 16.81 14.64
CA LEU A 577 80.70 16.77 13.95
C LEU A 577 81.88 17.26 14.81
N ASP A 578 81.69 17.30 16.13
CA ASP A 578 82.62 17.88 17.11
C ASP A 578 83.80 16.98 17.53
N SER A 579 83.86 15.74 17.02
CA SER A 579 84.97 14.82 17.26
C SER A 579 85.18 13.86 16.10
N ALA A 580 86.41 13.39 15.91
CA ALA A 580 86.76 12.49 14.81
C ALA A 580 85.89 11.22 14.76
N LYS A 581 85.53 10.63 15.91
CA LYS A 581 84.63 9.46 15.97
C LYS A 581 83.20 9.77 15.49
N ARG A 582 82.70 10.98 15.76
CA ARG A 582 81.35 11.37 15.35
C ARG A 582 81.31 11.84 13.89
N VAL A 583 82.39 12.46 13.42
CA VAL A 583 82.65 12.71 12.00
C VAL A 583 82.69 11.39 11.22
N GLU A 584 83.36 10.37 11.74
CA GLU A 584 83.37 9.04 11.14
C GLU A 584 81.94 8.46 11.06
N ALA A 585 81.13 8.59 12.11
CA ALA A 585 79.73 8.13 12.12
C ALA A 585 78.85 8.88 11.08
N ALA A 586 79.02 10.19 10.93
CA ALA A 586 78.33 10.97 9.89
C ALA A 586 78.80 10.58 8.48
N THR A 587 80.09 10.31 8.33
CA THR A 587 80.68 9.85 7.07
C THR A 587 80.19 8.44 6.71
N ASP A 588 80.06 7.54 7.69
CA ASP A 588 79.46 6.22 7.51
C ASP A 588 77.99 6.32 7.10
N LYS A 589 77.24 7.24 7.71
CA LYS A 589 75.84 7.49 7.35
C LYS A 589 75.71 8.02 5.92
N PHE A 590 76.61 8.91 5.51
CA PHE A 590 76.69 9.44 4.15
C PHE A 590 77.04 8.32 3.16
N LEU A 591 78.16 7.62 3.36
CA LEU A 591 78.59 6.52 2.48
C LEU A 591 77.58 5.37 2.41
N GLY A 592 76.86 5.09 3.50
CA GLY A 592 75.81 4.07 3.56
C GLY A 592 74.56 4.44 2.76
N GLY A 593 74.33 5.73 2.48
CA GLY A 593 73.24 6.19 1.61
C GLY A 593 73.62 6.24 0.12
N MET A 594 74.89 6.01 -0.22
CA MET A 594 75.39 6.05 -1.58
C MET A 594 75.11 4.74 -2.34
N VAL A 595 74.61 4.86 -3.57
CA VAL A 595 74.48 3.74 -4.52
C VAL A 595 75.74 3.64 -5.36
N TRP A 596 76.37 2.46 -5.36
CA TRP A 596 77.64 2.20 -6.05
C TRP A 596 77.39 1.44 -7.34
N ASP A 597 77.65 2.07 -8.49
CA ASP A 597 77.53 1.47 -9.81
C ASP A 597 78.87 1.58 -10.58
N ASP A 598 79.20 0.56 -11.38
CA ASP A 598 80.38 0.51 -12.25
C ASP A 598 81.75 0.69 -11.55
N CYS A 599 81.91 0.19 -10.32
CA CYS A 599 83.22 0.13 -9.64
C CYS A 599 83.48 -1.27 -9.05
N SER A 600 84.74 -1.71 -9.03
CA SER A 600 85.09 -3.00 -8.43
C SER A 600 84.97 -2.93 -6.90
N ASN A 601 84.74 -4.09 -6.25
CA ASN A 601 84.67 -4.17 -4.78
C ASN A 601 85.94 -3.61 -4.12
N PHE A 602 87.11 -3.92 -4.69
CA PHE A 602 88.39 -3.36 -4.22
C PHE A 602 88.42 -1.84 -4.32
N ARG A 603 88.01 -1.27 -5.47
CA ARG A 603 87.99 0.18 -5.68
C ARG A 603 87.00 0.86 -4.74
N LYS A 604 85.83 0.27 -4.51
CA LYS A 604 84.83 0.76 -3.56
C LYS A 604 85.38 0.83 -2.14
N GLU A 605 86.05 -0.22 -1.67
CA GLU A 605 86.70 -0.24 -0.35
C GLU A 605 87.77 0.84 -0.22
N CYS A 606 88.59 1.04 -1.26
CA CYS A 606 89.58 2.12 -1.30
C CYS A 606 88.92 3.50 -1.21
N VAL A 607 87.89 3.77 -2.01
CA VAL A 607 87.19 5.08 -2.01
C VAL A 607 86.53 5.33 -0.65
N ILE A 608 85.87 4.33 -0.06
CA ILE A 608 85.31 4.44 1.30
C ILE A 608 86.41 4.79 2.31
N SER A 609 87.54 4.10 2.27
CA SER A 609 88.67 4.34 3.16
C SER A 609 89.23 5.75 2.99
N TRP A 610 89.43 6.21 1.75
CA TRP A 610 89.93 7.56 1.48
C TRP A 610 88.93 8.64 1.88
N THR A 611 87.62 8.45 1.66
CA THR A 611 86.59 9.39 2.14
C THR A 611 86.60 9.51 3.67
N LYS A 612 86.77 8.39 4.39
CA LYS A 612 86.90 8.41 5.86
C LYS A 612 88.15 9.16 6.32
N ILE A 613 89.29 8.93 5.66
CA ILE A 613 90.55 9.63 5.97
C ILE A 613 90.40 11.13 5.67
N PHE A 614 89.83 11.48 4.52
CA PHE A 614 89.53 12.86 4.14
C PHE A 614 88.65 13.53 5.18
N ALA A 615 87.52 12.92 5.55
CA ALA A 615 86.59 13.49 6.52
C ALA A 615 87.20 13.65 7.92
N THR A 616 87.99 12.68 8.39
CA THR A 616 88.50 12.69 9.78
C THR A 616 89.84 13.40 9.95
N LYS A 617 90.65 13.51 8.90
CA LYS A 617 92.02 14.06 8.96
C LYS A 617 92.31 15.13 7.91
N GLY A 618 91.57 15.16 6.80
CA GLY A 618 91.80 16.07 5.67
C GLY A 618 91.02 17.39 5.74
N VAL A 619 89.98 17.49 6.57
CA VAL A 619 89.11 18.66 6.71
C VAL A 619 88.72 18.90 8.17
N VAL A 620 88.20 20.08 8.48
CA VAL A 620 87.76 20.46 9.83
C VAL A 620 86.31 20.92 9.80
N TYR A 621 85.48 20.33 10.67
CA TYR A 621 84.10 20.75 10.88
C TYR A 621 84.01 21.58 12.16
N THR A 622 84.13 22.91 12.05
CA THR A 622 83.91 23.79 13.20
C THR A 622 82.45 24.21 13.29
N GLU A 623 81.96 24.48 14.50
CA GLU A 623 80.57 24.94 14.71
C GLU A 623 80.21 26.15 13.82
N PRO A 624 81.07 27.20 13.68
CA PRO A 624 80.78 28.29 12.76
C PRO A 624 80.63 27.87 11.29
N LEU A 625 81.39 26.88 10.81
CA LEU A 625 81.28 26.39 9.44
C LEU A 625 79.97 25.61 9.22
N CYS A 626 79.57 24.80 10.20
CA CYS A 626 78.28 24.11 10.21
C CYS A 626 77.12 25.11 10.21
N GLN A 627 77.18 26.12 11.07
CA GLN A 627 76.16 27.18 11.13
C GLN A 627 76.07 27.98 9.83
N ASN A 628 77.20 28.27 9.18
CA ASN A 628 77.21 28.95 7.88
C ASN A 628 76.50 28.15 6.79
N LEU A 629 76.70 26.82 6.75
CA LEU A 629 75.96 25.95 5.82
C LEU A 629 74.46 25.99 6.12
N LEU A 630 74.06 25.87 7.39
CA LEU A 630 72.64 25.86 7.76
C LEU A 630 71.95 27.22 7.52
N ALA A 631 72.66 28.33 7.75
CA ALA A 631 72.17 29.67 7.42
C ALA A 631 72.01 29.85 5.90
N PHE A 632 72.93 29.29 5.11
CA PHE A 632 72.79 29.26 3.65
C PHE A 632 71.57 28.42 3.21
N VAL A 633 71.38 27.23 3.79
CA VAL A 633 70.22 26.37 3.53
C VAL A 633 68.92 27.10 3.90
N ASP A 634 68.82 27.71 5.07
CA ASP A 634 67.63 28.45 5.50
C ASP A 634 67.34 29.65 4.58
N HIS A 635 68.36 30.40 4.18
CA HIS A 635 68.21 31.49 3.22
C HIS A 635 67.66 30.99 1.88
N MET A 636 68.24 29.92 1.34
CA MET A 636 67.81 29.31 0.09
C MET A 636 66.39 28.71 0.18
N SER A 637 65.94 28.33 1.38
CA SER A 637 64.59 27.80 1.63
C SER A 637 63.51 28.89 1.62
N CYS A 638 63.91 30.15 1.76
CA CYS A 638 63.02 31.31 1.79
C CYS A 638 62.64 31.83 0.39
N SER A 639 63.22 31.31 -0.70
CA SER A 639 62.93 31.71 -2.07
C SER A 639 62.70 30.49 -2.97
N ALA A 640 61.65 30.54 -3.80
CA ALA A 640 61.36 29.47 -4.77
C ALA A 640 62.27 29.50 -6.01
N ASP A 641 62.99 30.62 -6.26
CA ASP A 641 63.60 30.93 -7.56
C ASP A 641 65.14 30.91 -7.60
N THR A 642 65.82 30.54 -6.52
CA THR A 642 67.30 30.61 -6.46
C THR A 642 67.96 29.25 -6.63
N TYR A 643 68.58 29.03 -7.79
CA TYR A 643 69.47 27.90 -8.09
C TYR A 643 70.94 28.34 -7.93
N VAL A 644 71.71 27.65 -7.10
CA VAL A 644 73.18 27.73 -7.09
C VAL A 644 73.72 26.32 -6.93
N SER A 645 74.38 25.77 -7.95
CA SER A 645 75.16 24.52 -7.84
C SER A 645 76.61 24.85 -7.50
N LEU A 646 77.28 24.01 -6.71
CA LEU A 646 78.69 24.18 -6.34
C LEU A 646 79.68 23.95 -7.50
N SER A 647 79.18 23.81 -8.74
CA SER A 647 79.95 23.22 -9.83
C SER A 647 80.18 24.10 -11.07
N GLY A 648 79.92 25.41 -10.99
CA GLY A 648 80.29 26.36 -12.04
C GLY A 648 80.02 27.82 -11.65
N SER A 649 80.97 28.71 -11.94
CA SER A 649 80.77 30.15 -11.83
C SER A 649 79.65 30.60 -12.76
N ASN A 650 78.59 31.18 -12.20
CA ASN A 650 77.88 32.30 -12.81
C ASN A 650 77.12 33.03 -11.70
N GLY A 651 77.39 34.32 -11.60
CA GLY A 651 77.12 35.14 -10.44
C GLY A 651 75.64 35.32 -10.12
N CYS A 652 75.35 35.39 -8.82
CA CYS A 652 74.14 36.00 -8.29
C CYS A 652 74.59 37.04 -7.25
N ALA A 653 75.15 38.14 -7.76
CA ALA A 653 75.56 39.31 -6.98
C ALA A 653 74.56 40.47 -7.17
N ASP A 654 73.26 40.17 -7.23
CA ASP A 654 72.21 41.17 -7.49
C ASP A 654 71.46 41.65 -6.24
N GLN A 655 71.96 41.36 -5.04
CA GLN A 655 71.36 41.89 -3.79
C GLN A 655 72.37 42.43 -2.78
N LEU A 656 73.50 43.00 -3.24
CA LEU A 656 74.35 43.81 -2.38
C LEU A 656 74.43 45.24 -2.92
N THR A 657 74.20 46.20 -2.02
CA THR A 657 74.53 47.61 -2.19
C THR A 657 75.96 47.78 -2.71
N ASN A 658 76.22 48.85 -3.48
CA ASN A 658 77.60 49.20 -3.86
C ASN A 658 78.47 49.32 -2.60
N TRP A 659 79.77 49.02 -2.71
CA TRP A 659 80.71 49.10 -1.57
C TRP A 659 80.83 50.51 -0.95
N ASP A 660 80.29 51.54 -1.62
CA ASP A 660 80.20 52.93 -1.16
C ASP A 660 78.89 53.31 -0.44
N GLY A 661 77.98 52.35 -0.23
CA GLY A 661 76.75 52.56 0.55
C GLY A 661 75.57 53.15 -0.23
N THR A 662 75.63 53.23 -1.57
CA THR A 662 74.47 53.68 -2.37
C THR A 662 73.61 52.52 -2.89
N GLN A 663 72.28 52.67 -2.83
CA GLN A 663 71.30 51.68 -3.33
C GLN A 663 71.14 51.77 -4.86
N LYS A 664 71.20 50.62 -5.55
CA LYS A 664 70.84 50.50 -6.97
C LYS A 664 69.33 50.64 -7.17
N VAL A 665 68.92 51.45 -8.14
CA VAL A 665 67.50 51.64 -8.52
C VAL A 665 67.02 50.43 -9.32
N GLY A 666 66.03 49.71 -8.80
CA GLY A 666 65.46 48.50 -9.41
C GLY A 666 64.58 48.78 -10.64
N LEU A 667 64.62 47.84 -11.59
CA LEU A 667 63.71 47.74 -12.73
C LEU A 667 62.27 47.59 -12.23
N GLY A 668 61.47 48.66 -12.42
CA GLY A 668 60.11 48.77 -11.89
C GLY A 668 59.73 50.18 -11.43
N THR A 669 60.67 51.14 -11.42
CA THR A 669 60.39 52.53 -11.04
C THR A 669 59.76 53.30 -12.22
N PRO A 670 58.60 53.97 -12.06
CA PRO A 670 58.01 54.80 -13.11
C PRO A 670 58.90 56.02 -13.41
N ALA A 671 59.11 56.32 -14.69
CA ALA A 671 59.86 57.51 -15.13
C ALA A 671 59.21 58.79 -14.56
N LYS A 672 59.93 59.50 -13.68
CA LYS A 672 59.59 60.87 -13.29
C LYS A 672 59.53 61.74 -14.55
N ARG A 673 58.33 62.22 -14.90
CA ARG A 673 58.15 63.31 -15.87
C ARG A 673 58.92 64.54 -15.38
N LYS A 674 59.78 65.05 -16.26
CA LYS A 674 60.52 66.30 -16.10
C LYS A 674 59.52 67.44 -15.88
N ALA A 675 59.72 68.21 -14.82
CA ALA A 675 59.26 69.58 -14.78
C ALA A 675 59.96 70.35 -15.91
N GLN A 676 59.19 70.94 -16.80
CA GLN A 676 59.69 71.90 -17.78
C GLN A 676 59.04 73.25 -17.50
N LYS A 677 59.90 74.23 -17.24
CA LYS A 677 59.62 75.65 -17.06
C LYS A 677 58.73 76.20 -18.18
N ARG A 678 57.59 76.79 -17.83
CA ARG A 678 57.31 78.24 -17.91
C ARG A 678 55.92 78.52 -17.38
#